data_AF-A0A0G9HJS4-F1
#
_entry.id   AF-A0A0G9HJS4-F1
#
_cell.length_a   1.000
_cell.length_b   1.000
_cell.length_c   1.000
_cell.angle_alpha   90.00
_cell.angle_beta   90.00
_cell.angle_gamma   90.00
#
_symmetry.space_group_name_H-M   'P 1'
#
loop_
_entity.id
_entity.type
_entity.pdbx_description
1 polymer ?
#
loop_
_entity_poly.entity_id
_entity_poly.type
_entity_poly.pdbx_seq_one_letter_code
_entity_poly.pdbx_strand_id
1 'polypeptide(L)'
;MIFQRDIRMPRARLCLALLLALHGPVAQAAAPPERDALIAKVRQERDQGHRIEALAHCQALLARWPDDHEAQTLNVTLLTEMGATTRARELASTLQPPQSQTDKARLEADHVARETRWAMGEPADMRAPYAEADRAVADARRLADDPLLPADMRQREQFDLIVALDQAGLTGEAAQRYDALHAQGVTLPAYAERNAADALLARRRPAEAARLYEDSIAKDPGPYDDAEIDPRIGLMYAYLESGETAKALATIDTLAAKEQPWVRVPGIRLPIQNPRKFDAESAAISARSIVDMQADAYARIVPLSREAPAESNIRRQLGMVELARGWPRRAQDDLAIADTLNPRDVDSYLDAADTQRALHDYEGIDENLAEAKVVGNRTDRVDRAVQSWERERGWQFDISQENGKGSSPDYGDRDSATVATIASPLIDDHWRVLALGRYSTADLPEGDVRRTRFGLGVRGYARGLEVYVQALPAADRYVGKTAIEAGFDWSLSDHWAIAADFSTAGEDTPLRAQYYGISAKTIDTAVTWRASELTQARLGLSRDDFSDGNKRTGWLAAFTQRVYTAPNLAFDGGVELGGSMNTQTDRPYFNPRRDNSYALTGRLQNLLGQFYERQVTQRIDVAVGQYAEQGYATDWMASIRYGQIFQPRAGIRLGWGIGWHNQPYDGRREHRVVLDLTLHWGE
;
A
#
# COMPACT_ATOMS: atom_id res chain seq x y z
N MET A 1 -94.99 -32.48 64.15
CA MET A 1 -93.71 -33.24 64.08
C MET A 1 -92.91 -32.67 62.92
N ILE A 2 -91.59 -32.50 63.10
CA ILE A 2 -90.60 -32.12 62.08
C ILE A 2 -90.49 -30.61 61.80
N PHE A 3 -89.37 -29.98 62.18
CA PHE A 3 -88.36 -29.41 61.26
C PHE A 3 -87.19 -28.73 62.00
N GLN A 4 -86.00 -28.91 61.41
CA GLN A 4 -84.82 -28.03 61.24
C GLN A 4 -84.42 -26.88 62.19
N ARG A 5 -83.07 -26.76 62.22
CA ARG A 5 -82.19 -25.56 62.22
C ARG A 5 -81.95 -24.77 63.51
N ASP A 6 -80.66 -24.73 63.84
CA ASP A 6 -79.79 -23.54 63.94
C ASP A 6 -79.32 -22.96 65.32
N ILE A 7 -78.00 -23.11 65.52
CA ILE A 7 -76.93 -22.14 65.94
C ILE A 7 -76.84 -21.66 67.42
N ARG A 8 -75.69 -21.91 68.10
CA ARG A 8 -74.60 -20.95 68.45
C ARG A 8 -73.58 -21.42 69.54
N MET A 9 -72.29 -21.45 69.13
CA MET A 9 -71.03 -20.96 69.77
C MET A 9 -70.52 -21.53 71.12
N PRO A 10 -69.20 -21.40 71.48
CA PRO A 10 -67.99 -21.21 70.69
C PRO A 10 -66.83 -22.18 71.05
N ARG A 11 -65.92 -22.46 70.10
CA ARG A 11 -64.62 -23.14 70.33
C ARG A 11 -63.49 -22.14 70.18
N ALA A 12 -62.93 -21.69 71.29
CA ALA A 12 -61.68 -20.93 71.34
C ALA A 12 -60.87 -21.45 72.53
N ARG A 13 -59.92 -22.37 72.29
CA ARG A 13 -58.78 -22.70 73.18
C ARG A 13 -57.78 -23.76 72.67
N LEU A 14 -57.77 -24.10 71.37
CA LEU A 14 -56.82 -25.09 70.84
C LEU A 14 -55.88 -24.58 69.72
N CYS A 15 -55.82 -23.27 69.47
CA CYS A 15 -54.92 -22.70 68.45
C CYS A 15 -53.72 -21.91 69.01
N LEU A 16 -53.53 -21.83 70.34
CA LEU A 16 -52.45 -21.04 70.94
C LEU A 16 -51.18 -21.84 71.31
N ALA A 17 -51.22 -23.18 71.28
CA ALA A 17 -50.07 -24.02 71.64
C ALA A 17 -49.21 -24.47 70.43
N LEU A 18 -49.68 -24.26 69.19
CA LEU A 18 -48.96 -24.62 67.96
C LEU A 18 -48.28 -23.43 67.27
N LEU A 19 -48.55 -22.19 67.71
CA LEU A 19 -47.92 -20.97 67.18
C LEU A 19 -46.65 -20.54 67.95
N LEU A 20 -46.38 -21.11 69.12
CA LEU A 20 -45.20 -20.79 69.95
C LEU A 20 -44.07 -21.84 69.90
N ALA A 21 -44.21 -22.92 69.12
CA ALA A 21 -43.17 -23.93 68.92
C ALA A 21 -42.47 -23.84 67.53
N LEU A 22 -42.82 -22.85 66.71
CA LEU A 22 -42.21 -22.60 65.39
C LEU A 22 -41.34 -21.32 65.33
N HIS A 23 -41.13 -20.65 66.47
CA HIS A 23 -40.14 -19.57 66.61
C HIS A 23 -38.94 -20.06 67.43
N GLY A 24 -38.39 -21.22 67.05
CA GLY A 24 -36.98 -21.47 67.35
C GLY A 24 -36.16 -20.37 66.67
N PRO A 25 -35.11 -19.82 67.31
CA PRO A 25 -34.21 -18.95 66.59
C PRO A 25 -33.75 -19.74 65.37
N VAL A 26 -33.86 -19.15 64.18
CA VAL A 26 -33.08 -19.61 63.04
C VAL A 26 -31.64 -19.41 63.47
N ALA A 27 -31.05 -20.45 64.06
CA ALA A 27 -29.63 -20.54 64.21
C ALA A 27 -29.11 -20.60 62.77
N GLN A 28 -28.67 -19.43 62.25
CA GLN A 28 -27.69 -19.40 61.19
C GLN A 28 -26.60 -20.37 61.63
N ALA A 29 -26.50 -21.50 60.93
CA ALA A 29 -25.38 -22.42 61.13
C ALA A 29 -24.12 -21.58 60.91
N ALA A 30 -23.40 -21.28 62.00
CA ALA A 30 -22.16 -20.57 61.92
C ALA A 30 -21.22 -21.39 61.02
N ALA A 31 -20.68 -20.76 59.98
CA ALA A 31 -19.72 -21.41 59.10
C ALA A 31 -18.54 -21.94 59.95
N PRO A 32 -17.91 -23.08 59.56
CA PRO A 32 -16.76 -23.58 60.30
C PRO A 32 -15.68 -22.49 60.39
N PRO A 33 -15.03 -22.27 61.55
CA PRO A 33 -13.99 -21.24 61.69
C PRO A 33 -12.81 -21.43 60.70
N GLU A 34 -12.60 -22.65 60.20
CA GLU A 34 -11.65 -22.96 59.13
C GLU A 34 -12.07 -22.35 57.77
N ARG A 35 -13.35 -22.37 57.43
CA ARG A 35 -13.88 -21.79 56.18
C ARG A 35 -13.65 -20.28 56.15
N ASP A 36 -14.01 -19.59 57.23
CA ASP A 36 -13.88 -18.13 57.31
C ASP A 36 -12.41 -17.68 57.29
N ALA A 37 -11.52 -18.45 57.90
CA ALA A 37 -10.08 -18.22 57.81
C ALA A 37 -9.55 -18.38 56.37
N LEU A 38 -10.04 -19.37 55.62
CA LEU A 38 -9.65 -19.58 54.22
C LEU A 38 -10.20 -18.48 53.31
N ILE A 39 -11.46 -18.04 53.46
CA ILE A 39 -12.00 -16.90 52.71
C ILE A 39 -11.21 -15.61 53.01
N ALA A 40 -10.91 -15.34 54.28
CA ALA A 40 -10.12 -14.17 54.66
C ALA A 40 -8.73 -14.19 54.00
N LYS A 41 -8.09 -15.38 53.92
CA LYS A 41 -6.83 -15.56 53.22
C LYS A 41 -6.95 -15.26 51.73
N VAL A 42 -7.97 -15.80 51.04
CA VAL A 42 -8.19 -15.52 49.61
C VAL A 42 -8.37 -14.02 49.36
N ARG A 43 -9.14 -13.33 50.21
CA ARG A 43 -9.32 -11.87 50.12
C ARG A 43 -8.01 -11.12 50.30
N GLN A 44 -7.24 -11.49 51.31
CA GLN A 44 -5.94 -10.88 51.57
C GLN A 44 -4.99 -11.06 50.38
N GLU A 45 -4.94 -12.24 49.78
CA GLU A 45 -4.12 -12.51 48.60
C GLU A 45 -4.58 -11.71 47.38
N ARG A 46 -5.90 -11.64 47.15
CA ARG A 46 -6.49 -10.79 46.10
C ARG A 46 -6.11 -9.32 46.30
N ASP A 47 -6.26 -8.79 47.53
CA ASP A 47 -5.95 -7.39 47.87
C ASP A 47 -4.45 -7.08 47.74
N GLN A 48 -3.59 -8.09 47.92
CA GLN A 48 -2.15 -8.01 47.67
C GLN A 48 -1.77 -8.18 46.19
N GLY A 49 -2.74 -8.48 45.32
CA GLY A 49 -2.51 -8.69 43.89
C GLY A 49 -2.08 -10.12 43.50
N HIS A 50 -1.99 -11.04 44.46
CA HIS A 50 -1.66 -12.46 44.28
C HIS A 50 -2.88 -13.24 43.75
N ARG A 51 -3.36 -12.87 42.54
CA ARG A 51 -4.63 -13.35 41.98
C ARG A 51 -4.63 -14.84 41.65
N ILE A 52 -3.49 -15.40 41.25
CA ILE A 52 -3.36 -16.82 40.92
C ILE A 52 -3.44 -17.66 42.19
N GLU A 53 -2.70 -17.28 43.24
CA GLU A 53 -2.72 -17.92 44.55
C GLU A 53 -4.10 -17.82 45.19
N ALA A 54 -4.72 -16.63 45.12
CA ALA A 54 -6.08 -16.40 45.58
C ALA A 54 -7.07 -17.33 44.86
N LEU A 55 -6.99 -17.46 43.53
CA LEU A 55 -7.85 -18.37 42.77
C LEU A 55 -7.65 -19.82 43.20
N ALA A 56 -6.40 -20.27 43.32
CA ALA A 56 -6.08 -21.64 43.71
C ALA A 56 -6.66 -21.97 45.10
N HIS A 57 -6.49 -21.08 46.08
CA HIS A 57 -7.07 -21.26 47.41
C HIS A 57 -8.61 -21.16 47.39
N CYS A 58 -9.19 -20.29 46.56
CA CYS A 58 -10.64 -20.19 46.39
C CYS A 58 -11.24 -21.47 45.81
N GLN A 59 -10.59 -22.07 44.81
CA GLN A 59 -11.01 -23.34 44.20
C GLN A 59 -10.82 -24.53 45.15
N ALA A 60 -9.76 -24.55 45.95
CA ALA A 60 -9.57 -25.55 47.00
C ALA A 60 -10.66 -25.47 48.08
N LEU A 61 -11.12 -24.24 48.40
CA LEU A 61 -12.26 -24.03 49.27
C LEU A 61 -13.54 -24.57 48.63
N LEU A 62 -13.81 -24.24 47.37
CA LEU A 62 -14.99 -24.75 46.64
C LEU A 62 -14.99 -26.27 46.45
N ALA A 63 -13.83 -26.92 46.41
CA ALA A 63 -13.75 -28.38 46.41
C ALA A 63 -14.25 -29.01 47.73
N ARG A 64 -14.15 -28.29 48.85
CA ARG A 64 -14.61 -28.72 50.17
C ARG A 64 -16.04 -28.26 50.49
N TRP A 65 -16.39 -27.06 50.03
CA TRP A 65 -17.72 -26.45 50.19
C TRP A 65 -18.26 -25.97 48.84
N PRO A 66 -18.79 -26.87 47.99
CA PRO A 66 -19.22 -26.52 46.64
C PRO A 66 -20.34 -25.48 46.58
N ASP A 67 -21.22 -25.46 47.58
CA ASP A 67 -22.39 -24.58 47.67
C ASP A 67 -22.10 -23.25 48.39
N ASP A 68 -20.84 -22.95 48.68
CA ASP A 68 -20.45 -21.71 49.35
C ASP A 68 -20.59 -20.50 48.42
N HIS A 69 -21.69 -19.76 48.56
CA HIS A 69 -22.01 -18.62 47.69
C HIS A 69 -20.93 -17.53 47.67
N GLU A 70 -20.30 -17.25 48.81
CA GLU A 70 -19.27 -16.22 48.92
C GLU A 70 -18.01 -16.64 48.15
N ALA A 71 -17.60 -17.90 48.28
CA ALA A 71 -16.48 -18.44 47.53
C ALA A 71 -16.80 -18.61 46.03
N GLN A 72 -18.03 -18.97 45.66
CA GLN A 72 -18.44 -19.03 44.25
C GLN A 72 -18.38 -17.64 43.62
N THR A 73 -18.88 -16.62 44.32
CA THR A 73 -18.83 -15.22 43.87
C THR A 73 -17.39 -14.71 43.76
N LEU A 74 -16.54 -15.04 44.73
CA LEU A 74 -15.13 -14.66 44.74
C LEU A 74 -14.34 -15.35 43.61
N ASN A 75 -14.66 -16.62 43.31
CA ASN A 75 -14.08 -17.36 42.19
C ASN A 75 -14.45 -16.71 40.85
N VAL A 76 -15.71 -16.31 40.64
CA VAL A 76 -16.13 -15.55 39.45
C VAL A 76 -15.33 -14.25 39.35
N THR A 77 -15.22 -13.50 40.45
CA THR A 77 -14.50 -12.21 40.49
C THR A 77 -13.03 -12.37 40.12
N LEU A 78 -12.34 -13.36 40.72
CA LEU A 78 -10.94 -13.65 40.45
C LEU A 78 -10.72 -14.06 38.99
N LEU A 79 -11.60 -14.91 38.45
CA LEU A 79 -11.54 -15.29 37.03
C LEU A 79 -11.71 -14.09 36.10
N THR A 80 -12.65 -13.18 36.40
CA THR A 80 -12.82 -11.93 35.63
C THR A 80 -11.56 -11.07 35.68
N GLU A 81 -11.01 -10.83 36.87
CA GLU A 81 -9.79 -10.02 37.05
C GLU A 81 -8.57 -10.59 36.32
N MET A 82 -8.50 -11.91 36.17
CA MET A 82 -7.43 -12.58 35.40
C MET A 82 -7.75 -12.70 33.90
N GLY A 83 -8.90 -12.20 33.46
CA GLY A 83 -9.30 -12.24 32.04
C GLY A 83 -9.91 -13.56 31.57
N ALA A 84 -10.17 -14.52 32.47
CA ALA A 84 -10.86 -15.77 32.18
C ALA A 84 -12.40 -15.57 32.13
N THR A 85 -12.83 -14.56 31.37
CA THR A 85 -14.19 -14.02 31.38
C THR A 85 -15.22 -15.01 30.86
N THR A 86 -14.88 -15.85 29.88
CA THR A 86 -15.77 -16.92 29.40
C THR A 86 -16.14 -17.89 30.52
N ARG A 87 -15.16 -18.34 31.29
CA ARG A 87 -15.39 -19.25 32.42
C ARG A 87 -16.09 -18.55 33.58
N ALA A 88 -15.73 -17.29 33.84
CA ALA A 88 -16.42 -16.47 34.82
C ALA A 88 -17.92 -16.33 34.49
N ARG A 89 -18.27 -16.09 33.23
CA ARG A 89 -19.65 -15.99 32.72
C ARG A 89 -20.43 -17.29 32.88
N GLU A 90 -19.84 -18.42 32.53
CA GLU A 90 -20.44 -19.74 32.76
C GLU A 90 -20.79 -19.95 34.23
N LEU A 91 -19.83 -19.72 35.13
CA LEU A 91 -20.02 -19.92 36.57
C LEU A 91 -21.01 -18.91 37.16
N ALA A 92 -20.94 -17.65 36.75
CA ALA A 92 -21.87 -16.60 37.16
C ALA A 92 -23.33 -16.95 36.88
N SER A 93 -23.61 -17.60 35.75
CA SER A 93 -24.97 -18.02 35.37
C SER A 93 -25.60 -19.06 36.33
N THR A 94 -24.77 -19.72 37.15
CA THR A 94 -25.19 -20.76 38.09
C THR A 94 -25.33 -20.27 39.53
N LEU A 95 -24.97 -19.03 39.83
CA LEU A 95 -24.99 -18.46 41.19
C LEU A 95 -26.40 -18.37 41.77
N GLN A 96 -26.55 -18.75 43.04
CA GLN A 96 -27.78 -18.57 43.82
C GLN A 96 -27.47 -17.93 45.20
N PRO A 97 -27.96 -16.70 45.47
CA PRO A 97 -28.73 -15.82 44.58
C PRO A 97 -27.90 -15.36 43.37
N PRO A 98 -28.58 -14.99 42.26
CA PRO A 98 -27.92 -14.44 41.07
C PRO A 98 -27.18 -13.14 41.39
N GLN A 99 -26.19 -12.81 40.57
CA GLN A 99 -25.44 -11.56 40.71
C GLN A 99 -26.34 -10.33 40.61
N SER A 100 -25.85 -9.22 41.17
CA SER A 100 -26.46 -7.92 40.92
C SER A 100 -26.46 -7.60 39.42
N GLN A 101 -27.42 -6.80 38.96
CA GLN A 101 -27.49 -6.41 37.55
C GLN A 101 -26.22 -5.65 37.12
N THR A 102 -25.62 -4.87 38.02
CA THR A 102 -24.37 -4.14 37.78
C THR A 102 -23.17 -5.08 37.65
N ASP A 103 -23.04 -6.10 38.50
CA ASP A 103 -21.93 -7.05 38.41
C ASP A 103 -22.04 -7.92 37.16
N LYS A 104 -23.27 -8.31 36.80
CA LYS A 104 -23.55 -8.99 35.54
C LYS A 104 -23.14 -8.14 34.35
N ALA A 105 -23.53 -6.86 34.33
CA ALA A 105 -23.19 -5.94 33.25
C ALA A 105 -21.67 -5.74 33.12
N ARG A 106 -20.94 -5.59 34.25
CA ARG A 106 -19.48 -5.49 34.25
C ARG A 106 -18.80 -6.75 33.70
N LEU A 107 -19.27 -7.92 34.11
CA LEU A 107 -18.75 -9.19 33.61
C LEU A 107 -18.98 -9.35 32.10
N GLU A 108 -20.15 -8.98 31.60
CA GLU A 108 -20.41 -9.00 30.15
C GLU A 108 -19.54 -7.99 29.40
N ALA A 109 -19.36 -6.76 29.91
CA ALA A 109 -18.46 -5.77 29.30
C ALA A 109 -17.00 -6.27 29.25
N ASP A 110 -16.48 -6.83 30.35
CA ASP A 110 -15.14 -7.41 30.40
C ASP A 110 -15.02 -8.62 29.45
N HIS A 111 -16.09 -9.40 29.30
CA HIS A 111 -16.14 -10.51 28.36
C HIS A 111 -16.06 -10.04 26.92
N VAL A 112 -16.89 -9.08 26.52
CA VAL A 112 -16.89 -8.52 25.16
C VAL A 112 -15.56 -7.83 24.83
N ALA A 113 -14.98 -7.09 25.77
CA ALA A 113 -13.65 -6.51 25.59
C ALA A 113 -12.54 -7.57 25.44
N ARG A 114 -12.72 -8.77 26.03
CA ARG A 114 -11.81 -9.91 25.82
C ARG A 114 -12.04 -10.57 24.47
N GLU A 115 -13.29 -10.79 24.07
CA GLU A 115 -13.65 -11.33 22.75
C GLU A 115 -13.12 -10.44 21.62
N THR A 116 -13.28 -9.13 21.75
CA THR A 116 -12.76 -8.13 20.80
C THR A 116 -11.25 -8.27 20.62
N ARG A 117 -10.49 -8.35 21.72
CA ARG A 117 -9.02 -8.57 21.65
C ARG A 117 -8.63 -9.93 21.08
N TRP A 118 -9.39 -10.98 21.35
CA TRP A 118 -9.10 -12.30 20.78
C TRP A 118 -9.43 -12.40 19.30
N ALA A 119 -10.40 -11.61 18.81
CA ALA A 119 -10.75 -11.54 17.42
C ALA A 119 -9.65 -10.96 16.51
N MET A 120 -8.66 -10.26 17.08
CA MET A 120 -7.47 -9.79 16.38
C MET A 120 -6.42 -10.89 16.13
N GLY A 121 -6.57 -12.06 16.76
CA GLY A 121 -5.69 -13.20 16.55
C GLY A 121 -5.92 -13.89 15.20
N GLU A 122 -5.18 -14.98 14.96
CA GLU A 122 -5.41 -15.80 13.77
C GLU A 122 -6.85 -16.33 13.74
N PRO A 123 -7.57 -16.17 12.61
CA PRO A 123 -8.93 -16.67 12.49
C PRO A 123 -8.97 -18.20 12.52
N ALA A 124 -10.00 -18.76 13.15
CA ALA A 124 -10.17 -20.22 13.20
C ALA A 124 -10.38 -20.81 11.79
N ASP A 125 -11.10 -20.08 10.93
CA ASP A 125 -11.29 -20.39 9.52
C ASP A 125 -10.79 -19.21 8.66
N MET A 126 -9.74 -19.45 7.86
CA MET A 126 -9.19 -18.43 6.96
C MET A 126 -10.18 -17.95 5.89
N ARG A 127 -11.20 -18.75 5.57
CA ARG A 127 -12.23 -18.36 4.58
C ARG A 127 -13.34 -17.53 5.21
N ALA A 128 -13.34 -17.38 6.53
CA ALA A 128 -14.23 -16.52 7.29
C ALA A 128 -13.41 -15.65 8.26
N PRO A 129 -12.47 -14.82 7.76
CA PRO A 129 -11.42 -14.19 8.56
C PRO A 129 -11.93 -13.20 9.62
N TYR A 130 -13.19 -12.75 9.51
CA TYR A 130 -13.80 -11.77 10.43
C TYR A 130 -14.95 -12.36 11.27
N ALA A 131 -15.16 -13.68 11.28
CA ALA A 131 -16.31 -14.28 11.97
C ALA A 131 -16.32 -14.02 13.48
N GLU A 132 -15.15 -14.10 14.12
CA GLU A 132 -14.94 -13.78 15.54
C GLU A 132 -15.10 -12.28 15.80
N ALA A 133 -14.55 -11.43 14.93
CA ALA A 133 -14.66 -9.98 15.04
C ALA A 133 -16.12 -9.51 14.88
N ASP A 134 -16.87 -10.09 13.95
CA ASP A 134 -18.29 -9.81 13.74
C ASP A 134 -19.12 -10.19 14.97
N ARG A 135 -18.79 -11.31 15.62
CA ARG A 135 -19.44 -11.71 16.87
C ARG A 135 -19.13 -10.70 17.98
N ALA A 136 -17.87 -10.30 18.13
CA ALA A 136 -17.46 -9.31 19.12
C ALA A 136 -18.18 -7.97 18.88
N VAL A 137 -18.30 -7.50 17.63
CA VAL A 137 -19.06 -6.29 17.27
C VAL A 137 -20.53 -6.41 17.60
N ALA A 138 -21.16 -7.56 17.31
CA ALA A 138 -22.56 -7.79 17.62
C ALA A 138 -22.80 -7.70 19.14
N ASP A 139 -21.89 -8.26 19.93
CA ASP A 139 -21.97 -8.30 21.39
C ASP A 139 -21.68 -6.91 22.00
N ALA A 140 -20.66 -6.19 21.50
CA ALA A 140 -20.37 -4.81 21.86
C ALA A 140 -21.54 -3.87 21.55
N ARG A 141 -22.19 -4.04 20.40
CA ARG A 141 -23.36 -3.24 20.02
C ARG A 141 -24.53 -3.46 20.97
N ARG A 142 -24.79 -4.72 21.37
CA ARG A 142 -25.85 -5.02 22.34
C ARG A 142 -25.62 -4.29 23.66
N LEU A 143 -24.38 -4.23 24.14
CA LEU A 143 -24.05 -3.51 25.38
C LEU A 143 -24.14 -1.99 25.19
N ALA A 144 -23.54 -1.46 24.13
CA ALA A 144 -23.55 -0.02 23.84
C ALA A 144 -24.96 0.56 23.72
N ASP A 145 -25.90 -0.21 23.17
CA ASP A 145 -27.28 0.22 22.93
C ASP A 145 -28.26 -0.24 24.04
N ASP A 146 -27.79 -0.90 25.12
CA ASP A 146 -28.66 -1.40 26.20
C ASP A 146 -29.22 -0.25 27.08
N PRO A 147 -30.55 -0.01 27.08
CA PRO A 147 -31.15 1.05 27.87
C PRO A 147 -31.12 0.81 29.38
N LEU A 148 -30.81 -0.42 29.82
CA LEU A 148 -30.76 -0.81 31.23
C LEU A 148 -29.38 -0.59 31.86
N LEU A 149 -28.34 -0.34 31.06
CA LEU A 149 -27.03 0.00 31.60
C LEU A 149 -27.01 1.41 32.19
N PRO A 150 -26.30 1.61 33.33
CA PRO A 150 -25.98 2.93 33.83
C PRO A 150 -25.38 3.83 32.74
N ALA A 151 -25.69 5.13 32.77
CA ALA A 151 -25.32 6.04 31.68
C ALA A 151 -23.80 6.13 31.45
N ASP A 152 -23.02 6.10 32.53
CA ASP A 152 -21.55 6.09 32.50
C ASP A 152 -21.00 4.80 31.86
N MET A 153 -21.57 3.65 32.22
CA MET A 153 -21.20 2.37 31.63
C MET A 153 -21.57 2.34 30.15
N ARG A 154 -22.80 2.73 29.80
CA ARG A 154 -23.26 2.78 28.42
C ARG A 154 -22.38 3.68 27.55
N GLN A 155 -21.94 4.82 28.07
CA GLN A 155 -21.03 5.70 27.35
C GLN A 155 -19.67 5.04 27.11
N ARG A 156 -19.13 4.31 28.11
CA ARG A 156 -17.92 3.51 27.92
C ARG A 156 -18.11 2.43 26.85
N GLU A 157 -19.24 1.73 26.86
CA GLU A 157 -19.53 0.70 25.84
C GLU A 157 -19.66 1.29 24.44
N GLN A 158 -20.08 2.55 24.28
CA GLN A 158 -20.03 3.24 22.98
C GLN A 158 -18.60 3.47 22.50
N PHE A 159 -17.63 3.67 23.41
CA PHE A 159 -16.21 3.76 23.06
C PHE A 159 -15.65 2.39 22.70
N ASP A 160 -15.97 1.35 23.48
CA ASP A 160 -15.50 -0.01 23.25
C ASP A 160 -16.09 -0.58 21.94
N LEU A 161 -17.30 -0.14 21.55
CA LEU A 161 -17.86 -0.43 20.23
C LEU A 161 -17.05 0.18 19.08
N ILE A 162 -16.48 1.38 19.22
CA ILE A 162 -15.59 1.95 18.19
C ILE A 162 -14.37 1.04 18.00
N VAL A 163 -13.78 0.57 19.09
CA VAL A 163 -12.64 -0.36 19.06
C VAL A 163 -13.03 -1.66 18.35
N ALA A 164 -14.15 -2.26 18.73
CA ALA A 164 -14.62 -3.50 18.11
C ALA A 164 -14.89 -3.33 16.61
N LEU A 165 -15.49 -2.21 16.20
CA LEU A 165 -15.77 -1.92 14.79
C LEU A 165 -14.49 -1.73 13.97
N ASP A 166 -13.52 -0.98 14.48
CA ASP A 166 -12.25 -0.74 13.80
C ASP A 166 -11.47 -2.05 13.61
N GLN A 167 -11.33 -2.84 14.68
CA GLN A 167 -10.70 -4.17 14.66
C GLN A 167 -11.39 -5.17 13.73
N ALA A 168 -12.70 -5.03 13.52
CA ALA A 168 -13.46 -5.84 12.56
C ALA A 168 -13.38 -5.36 11.10
N GLY A 169 -12.60 -4.30 10.82
CA GLY A 169 -12.51 -3.66 9.50
C GLY A 169 -13.75 -2.86 9.12
N LEU A 170 -14.65 -2.56 10.06
CA LEU A 170 -15.89 -1.80 9.86
C LEU A 170 -15.66 -0.29 10.07
N THR A 171 -14.58 0.22 9.48
CA THR A 171 -14.08 1.60 9.65
C THR A 171 -15.10 2.67 9.29
N GLY A 172 -15.99 2.40 8.33
CA GLY A 172 -17.07 3.30 7.97
C GLY A 172 -18.06 3.56 9.10
N GLU A 173 -18.41 2.53 9.88
CA GLU A 173 -19.31 2.70 11.02
C GLU A 173 -18.56 3.26 12.24
N ALA A 174 -17.31 2.83 12.48
CA ALA A 174 -16.47 3.39 13.54
C ALA A 174 -16.31 4.92 13.40
N ALA A 175 -16.02 5.41 12.19
CA ALA A 175 -15.94 6.84 11.91
C ALA A 175 -17.27 7.58 12.14
N GLN A 176 -18.40 6.99 11.75
CA GLN A 176 -19.73 7.59 12.01
C GLN A 176 -20.05 7.69 13.50
N ARG A 177 -19.71 6.66 14.28
CA ARG A 177 -19.87 6.64 15.74
C ARG A 177 -19.01 7.73 16.39
N TYR A 178 -17.75 7.85 15.96
CA TYR A 178 -16.85 8.92 16.38
C TYR A 178 -17.43 10.31 16.08
N ASP A 179 -17.86 10.55 14.84
CA ASP A 179 -18.42 11.84 14.42
C ASP A 179 -19.66 12.20 15.26
N ALA A 180 -20.51 11.23 15.57
CA ALA A 180 -21.71 11.43 16.40
C ALA A 180 -21.37 11.80 17.85
N LEU A 181 -20.39 11.13 18.46
CA LEU A 181 -19.92 11.44 19.82
C LEU A 181 -19.21 12.80 19.86
N HIS A 182 -18.40 13.10 18.85
CA HIS A 182 -17.71 14.39 18.73
C HIS A 182 -18.71 15.55 18.58
N ALA A 183 -19.75 15.39 17.76
CA ALA A 183 -20.82 16.39 17.61
C ALA A 183 -21.61 16.65 18.91
N GLN A 184 -21.63 15.68 19.82
CA GLN A 184 -22.23 15.82 21.16
C GLN A 184 -21.27 16.45 22.19
N GLY A 185 -20.04 16.77 21.80
CA GLY A 185 -19.01 17.29 22.70
C GLY A 185 -18.41 16.23 23.63
N VAL A 186 -18.58 14.95 23.31
CA VAL A 186 -18.00 13.85 24.09
C VAL A 186 -16.50 13.74 23.77
N THR A 187 -15.67 13.81 24.81
CA THR A 187 -14.23 13.54 24.69
C THR A 187 -13.97 12.06 24.86
N LEU A 188 -13.30 11.45 23.88
CA LEU A 188 -12.95 10.03 23.94
C LEU A 188 -11.71 9.80 24.82
N PRO A 189 -11.61 8.62 25.47
CA PRO A 189 -10.37 8.18 26.09
C PRO A 189 -9.33 7.79 25.04
N ALA A 190 -8.04 7.84 25.41
CA ALA A 190 -6.92 7.64 24.48
C ALA A 190 -7.03 6.36 23.63
N TYR A 191 -7.42 5.23 24.23
CA TYR A 191 -7.54 3.96 23.51
C TYR A 191 -8.61 3.99 22.41
N ALA A 192 -9.73 4.68 22.63
CA ALA A 192 -10.81 4.80 21.66
C ALA A 192 -10.47 5.83 20.57
N GLU A 193 -9.70 6.86 20.91
CA GLU A 193 -9.19 7.84 19.94
C GLU A 193 -8.26 7.21 18.92
N ARG A 194 -7.40 6.26 19.32
CA ARG A 194 -6.51 5.54 18.39
C ARG A 194 -7.31 4.80 17.31
N ASN A 195 -8.26 3.97 17.73
CA ASN A 195 -9.11 3.18 16.81
C ASN A 195 -10.05 4.08 15.98
N ALA A 196 -10.51 5.21 16.53
CA ALA A 196 -11.21 6.21 15.74
C ALA A 196 -10.30 6.86 14.69
N ALA A 197 -9.03 7.10 15.02
CA ALA A 197 -8.06 7.68 14.08
C ALA A 197 -7.70 6.69 12.95
N ASP A 198 -7.55 5.39 13.25
CA ASP A 198 -7.45 4.31 12.26
C ASP A 198 -8.63 4.34 11.28
N ALA A 199 -9.85 4.36 11.82
CA ALA A 199 -11.05 4.45 11.02
C ALA A 199 -11.09 5.72 10.15
N LEU A 200 -10.72 6.88 10.69
CA LEU A 200 -10.65 8.14 9.93
C LEU A 200 -9.62 8.06 8.80
N LEU A 201 -8.46 7.45 9.05
CA LEU A 201 -7.41 7.27 8.05
C LEU A 201 -7.88 6.35 6.91
N ALA A 202 -8.53 5.22 7.23
CA ALA A 202 -9.16 4.35 6.23
C ALA A 202 -10.26 5.08 5.43
N ARG A 203 -10.99 5.99 6.08
CA ARG A 203 -12.01 6.84 5.43
C ARG A 203 -11.44 8.07 4.71
N ARG A 204 -10.13 8.10 4.47
CA ARG A 204 -9.45 9.16 3.72
C ARG A 204 -9.55 10.54 4.36
N ARG A 205 -9.50 10.60 5.69
CA ARG A 205 -9.45 11.84 6.51
C ARG A 205 -8.11 11.95 7.26
N PRO A 206 -6.95 11.94 6.57
CA PRO A 206 -5.64 11.79 7.21
C PRO A 206 -5.27 12.96 8.13
N ALA A 207 -5.65 14.20 7.80
CA ALA A 207 -5.38 15.35 8.66
C ALA A 207 -6.16 15.32 9.98
N GLU A 208 -7.37 14.76 9.99
CA GLU A 208 -8.17 14.58 11.20
C GLU A 208 -7.65 13.39 12.02
N ALA A 209 -7.30 12.29 11.35
CA ALA A 209 -6.65 11.15 11.98
C ALA A 209 -5.33 11.54 12.67
N ALA A 210 -4.48 12.35 12.02
CA ALA A 210 -3.23 12.82 12.59
C ALA A 210 -3.42 13.59 13.90
N ARG A 211 -4.40 14.51 13.94
CA ARG A 211 -4.73 15.26 15.17
C ARG A 211 -5.23 14.34 16.28
N LEU A 212 -6.10 13.39 15.93
CA LEU A 212 -6.65 12.46 16.91
C LEU A 212 -5.58 11.52 17.48
N TYR A 213 -4.63 11.10 16.65
CA TYR A 213 -3.44 10.39 17.11
C TYR A 213 -2.57 11.23 18.04
N GLU A 214 -2.24 12.47 17.67
CA GLU A 214 -1.50 13.41 18.51
C GLU A 214 -2.16 13.58 19.88
N ASP A 215 -3.48 13.78 19.92
CA ASP A 215 -4.28 13.90 21.14
C ASP A 215 -4.23 12.61 21.99
N SER A 216 -4.39 11.44 21.36
CA SER A 216 -4.34 10.15 22.06
C SER A 216 -2.97 9.89 22.70
N ILE A 217 -1.89 10.27 22.02
CA ILE A 217 -0.50 10.13 22.49
C ILE A 217 -0.21 11.14 23.62
N ALA A 218 -0.79 12.35 23.54
CA ALA A 218 -0.64 13.34 24.60
C ALA A 218 -1.33 12.88 25.91
N LYS A 219 -2.49 12.21 25.81
CA LYS A 219 -3.22 11.65 26.95
C LYS A 219 -2.56 10.41 27.54
N ASP A 220 -1.99 9.55 26.69
CA ASP A 220 -1.27 8.36 27.09
C ASP A 220 0.00 8.20 26.25
N PRO A 221 1.15 8.67 26.76
CA PRO A 221 2.43 8.63 26.03
C PRO A 221 3.07 7.25 25.86
N GLY A 222 2.53 6.21 26.51
CA GLY A 222 3.12 4.86 26.58
C GLY A 222 4.19 4.71 27.69
N PRO A 223 4.93 3.59 27.72
CA PRO A 223 4.97 2.53 26.71
C PRO A 223 3.67 1.72 26.63
N TYR A 224 3.37 1.21 25.44
CA TYR A 224 2.20 0.37 25.19
C TYR A 224 2.53 -1.12 25.39
N ASP A 225 1.49 -1.91 25.62
CA ASP A 225 1.60 -3.37 25.74
C ASP A 225 2.16 -3.99 24.45
N ASP A 226 2.85 -5.13 24.55
CA ASP A 226 3.43 -5.80 23.40
C ASP A 226 2.36 -6.29 22.39
N ALA A 227 1.11 -6.44 22.83
CA ALA A 227 -0.03 -6.77 21.95
C ALA A 227 -0.66 -5.54 21.27
N GLU A 228 -0.24 -4.31 21.61
CA GLU A 228 -0.76 -3.07 21.04
C GLU A 228 0.24 -2.43 20.07
N ILE A 229 -0.24 -2.01 18.89
CA ILE A 229 0.56 -1.23 17.94
C ILE A 229 0.74 0.18 18.49
N ASP A 230 1.97 0.70 18.48
CA ASP A 230 2.22 2.09 18.90
C ASP A 230 1.48 3.06 17.95
N PRO A 231 0.59 3.95 18.46
CA PRO A 231 -0.17 4.89 17.65
C PRO A 231 0.70 5.87 16.84
N ARG A 232 1.99 6.00 17.17
CA ARG A 232 2.93 6.77 16.34
C ARG A 232 3.15 6.14 14.96
N ILE A 233 2.91 4.84 14.80
CA ILE A 233 2.92 4.16 13.49
C ILE A 233 1.72 4.61 12.66
N GLY A 234 0.51 4.61 13.24
CA GLY A 234 -0.69 5.16 12.59
C GLY A 234 -0.55 6.65 12.27
N LEU A 235 0.02 7.44 13.19
CA LEU A 235 0.33 8.85 12.98
C LEU A 235 1.30 9.08 11.82
N MET A 236 2.33 8.24 11.69
CA MET A 236 3.27 8.30 10.57
C MET A 236 2.53 8.13 9.23
N TYR A 237 1.64 7.14 9.10
CA TYR A 237 0.84 6.97 7.89
C TYR A 237 -0.11 8.16 7.65
N ALA A 238 -0.74 8.68 8.70
CA ALA A 238 -1.59 9.87 8.59
C ALA A 238 -0.81 11.10 8.09
N TYR A 239 0.43 11.30 8.55
CA TYR A 239 1.30 12.35 8.03
C TYR A 239 1.75 12.10 6.58
N LEU A 240 2.03 10.85 6.18
CA LEU A 240 2.37 10.54 4.78
C LEU A 240 1.19 10.88 3.85
N GLU A 241 -0.02 10.45 4.22
CA GLU A 241 -1.23 10.69 3.42
C GLU A 241 -1.71 12.15 3.43
N SER A 242 -1.27 12.96 4.42
CA SER A 242 -1.49 14.42 4.44
C SER A 242 -0.38 15.23 3.78
N GLY A 243 0.67 14.59 3.24
CA GLY A 243 1.83 15.25 2.63
C GLY A 243 2.84 15.84 3.63
N GLU A 244 2.71 15.53 4.91
CA GLU A 244 3.60 15.96 6.00
C GLU A 244 4.79 14.99 6.17
N THR A 245 5.43 14.63 5.06
CA THR A 245 6.47 13.59 4.99
C THR A 245 7.62 13.77 5.99
N ALA A 246 8.05 15.01 6.21
CA ALA A 246 9.12 15.29 7.19
C ALA A 246 8.71 14.92 8.61
N LYS A 247 7.44 15.16 9.00
CA LYS A 247 6.92 14.75 10.30
C LYS A 247 6.79 13.24 10.39
N ALA A 248 6.32 12.58 9.33
CA ALA A 248 6.22 11.12 9.28
C ALA A 248 7.56 10.45 9.59
N LEU A 249 8.62 10.85 8.85
CA LEU A 249 9.96 10.29 9.03
C LEU A 249 10.54 10.62 10.41
N ALA A 250 10.39 11.86 10.89
CA ALA A 250 10.87 12.24 12.21
C ALA A 250 10.18 11.45 13.34
N THR A 251 8.86 11.27 13.25
CA THR A 251 8.07 10.50 14.23
C THR A 251 8.54 9.05 14.29
N ILE A 252 8.65 8.38 13.14
CA ILE A 252 8.99 6.95 13.13
C ILE A 252 10.46 6.69 13.43
N ASP A 253 11.38 7.55 12.98
CA ASP A 253 12.80 7.43 13.34
C ASP A 253 13.03 7.67 14.83
N THR A 254 12.28 8.59 15.44
CA THR A 254 12.33 8.82 16.90
C THR A 254 11.83 7.59 17.66
N LEU A 255 10.72 6.99 17.22
CA LEU A 255 10.20 5.76 17.85
C LEU A 255 11.19 4.61 17.70
N ALA A 256 11.68 4.36 16.48
CA ALA A 256 12.64 3.30 16.21
C ALA A 256 13.93 3.48 17.03
N ALA A 257 14.45 4.70 17.17
CA ALA A 257 15.65 4.97 17.97
C ALA A 257 15.42 4.79 19.48
N LYS A 258 14.20 5.06 19.97
CA LYS A 258 13.84 4.94 21.38
C LYS A 258 13.75 3.48 21.83
N GLU A 259 13.15 2.62 21.01
CA GLU A 259 12.93 1.22 21.35
C GLU A 259 14.25 0.41 21.36
N GLN A 260 14.46 -0.36 22.42
CA GLN A 260 15.63 -1.24 22.54
C GLN A 260 15.33 -2.59 21.88
N PRO A 261 16.28 -3.25 21.19
CA PRO A 261 16.04 -4.57 20.59
C PRO A 261 15.69 -5.67 21.60
N TRP A 262 16.13 -5.52 22.85
CA TRP A 262 15.98 -6.50 23.91
C TRP A 262 15.40 -5.86 25.17
N VAL A 263 14.38 -6.51 25.75
CA VAL A 263 13.77 -6.10 27.02
C VAL A 263 14.12 -7.11 28.12
N ARG A 264 14.33 -6.63 29.35
CA ARG A 264 14.46 -7.51 30.52
C ARG A 264 13.14 -7.57 31.28
N VAL A 265 12.60 -8.77 31.37
CA VAL A 265 11.40 -9.05 32.17
C VAL A 265 11.82 -9.63 33.52
N PRO A 266 11.33 -9.09 34.66
CA PRO A 266 11.59 -9.65 35.97
C PRO A 266 11.24 -11.15 36.03
N GLY A 267 12.15 -11.96 36.54
CA GLY A 267 11.98 -13.42 36.61
C GLY A 267 12.46 -14.19 35.38
N ILE A 268 12.69 -13.54 34.24
CA ILE A 268 13.31 -14.18 33.06
C ILE A 268 14.82 -13.94 33.07
N ARG A 269 15.59 -15.03 32.96
CA ARG A 269 17.07 -14.98 33.07
C ARG A 269 17.74 -14.28 31.89
N LEU A 270 17.21 -14.48 30.69
CA LEU A 270 17.72 -13.91 29.46
C LEU A 270 16.82 -12.75 29.02
N PRO A 271 17.37 -11.68 28.42
CA PRO A 271 16.55 -10.70 27.73
C PRO A 271 15.69 -11.36 26.66
N ILE A 272 14.47 -10.87 26.50
CA ILE A 272 13.57 -11.27 25.43
C ILE A 272 13.58 -10.23 24.31
N GLN A 273 13.20 -10.63 23.10
CA GLN A 273 13.07 -9.72 21.97
C GLN A 273 12.00 -8.66 22.26
N ASN A 274 12.17 -7.44 21.72
CA ASN A 274 11.18 -6.36 21.84
C ASN A 274 10.35 -6.24 20.56
N PRO A 275 9.07 -6.68 20.55
CA PRO A 275 8.19 -6.51 19.38
C PRO A 275 8.04 -5.04 18.96
N ARG A 276 8.00 -4.10 19.91
CA ARG A 276 7.89 -2.66 19.58
C ARG A 276 9.07 -2.14 18.74
N LYS A 277 10.29 -2.65 18.98
CA LYS A 277 11.45 -2.28 18.16
C LYS A 277 11.29 -2.78 16.74
N PHE A 278 10.79 -4.01 16.60
CA PHE A 278 10.52 -4.61 15.31
C PHE A 278 9.46 -3.80 14.53
N ASP A 279 8.32 -3.50 15.14
CA ASP A 279 7.24 -2.75 14.51
C ASP A 279 7.69 -1.35 14.09
N ALA A 280 8.47 -0.67 14.95
CA ALA A 280 9.00 0.65 14.64
C ALA A 280 10.01 0.65 13.48
N GLU A 281 10.91 -0.34 13.41
CA GLU A 281 11.84 -0.46 12.27
C GLU A 281 11.11 -0.84 10.97
N SER A 282 10.16 -1.77 11.05
CA SER A 282 9.27 -2.18 9.96
C SER A 282 8.52 -0.97 9.35
N ALA A 283 7.94 -0.13 10.20
CA ALA A 283 7.29 1.11 9.77
C ALA A 283 8.31 2.14 9.23
N ALA A 284 9.50 2.26 9.82
CA ALA A 284 10.55 3.16 9.33
C ALA A 284 11.08 2.78 7.93
N ILE A 285 11.08 1.48 7.61
CA ILE A 285 11.43 0.92 6.30
C ILE A 285 10.31 1.20 5.29
N SER A 286 9.07 0.91 5.68
CA SER A 286 7.87 1.20 4.87
C SER A 286 7.76 2.69 4.50
N ALA A 287 7.96 3.59 5.48
CA ALA A 287 7.92 5.03 5.24
C ALA A 287 8.91 5.50 4.18
N ARG A 288 10.13 4.91 4.18
CA ARG A 288 11.16 5.20 3.18
C ARG A 288 10.82 4.66 1.81
N SER A 289 10.28 3.44 1.75
CA SER A 289 9.81 2.85 0.49
C SER A 289 8.69 3.68 -0.15
N ILE A 290 7.73 4.16 0.64
CA ILE A 290 6.62 5.00 0.17
C ILE A 290 7.10 6.31 -0.48
N VAL A 291 8.19 6.90 0.02
CA VAL A 291 8.69 8.22 -0.43
C VAL A 291 9.87 8.12 -1.41
N ASP A 292 10.00 6.97 -2.08
CA ASP A 292 11.03 6.64 -3.08
C ASP A 292 12.48 6.66 -2.55
N MET A 293 12.67 6.38 -1.26
CA MET A 293 13.98 6.24 -0.61
C MET A 293 14.40 4.77 -0.51
N GLN A 294 14.34 4.04 -1.63
CA GLN A 294 14.56 2.58 -1.66
C GLN A 294 15.96 2.17 -1.19
N ALA A 295 16.97 2.99 -1.48
CA ALA A 295 18.33 2.77 -1.00
C ALA A 295 18.42 2.74 0.53
N ASP A 296 17.76 3.66 1.20
CA ASP A 296 17.75 3.78 2.65
C ASP A 296 16.89 2.68 3.29
N ALA A 297 15.75 2.35 2.68
CA ALA A 297 14.93 1.21 3.08
C ALA A 297 15.74 -0.10 3.02
N TYR A 298 16.45 -0.33 1.91
CA TYR A 298 17.29 -1.52 1.73
C TYR A 298 18.44 -1.60 2.73
N ALA A 299 19.12 -0.48 2.99
CA ALA A 299 20.21 -0.42 3.96
C ALA A 299 19.74 -0.74 5.39
N ARG A 300 18.48 -0.46 5.73
CA ARG A 300 17.87 -0.77 7.03
C ARG A 300 17.39 -2.23 7.14
N ILE A 301 16.74 -2.77 6.11
CA ILE A 301 16.12 -4.12 6.18
C ILE A 301 17.16 -5.25 6.05
N VAL A 302 18.26 -5.06 5.30
CA VAL A 302 19.25 -6.12 5.06
C VAL A 302 19.95 -6.61 6.34
N PRO A 303 20.39 -5.75 7.28
CA PRO A 303 20.90 -6.21 8.57
C PRO A 303 19.85 -7.01 9.35
N LEU A 304 18.60 -6.55 9.38
CA LEU A 304 17.50 -7.22 10.09
C LEU A 304 17.22 -8.61 9.52
N SER A 305 17.23 -8.78 8.20
CA SER A 305 17.03 -10.10 7.57
C SER A 305 18.16 -11.08 7.82
N ARG A 306 19.37 -10.60 8.17
CA ARG A 306 20.49 -11.46 8.60
C ARG A 306 20.40 -11.83 10.07
N GLU A 307 19.90 -10.93 10.91
CA GLU A 307 19.72 -11.18 12.35
C GLU A 307 18.49 -12.07 12.62
N ALA A 308 17.42 -11.89 11.84
CA ALA A 308 16.16 -12.64 11.96
C ALA A 308 15.79 -13.32 10.62
N PRO A 309 16.58 -14.28 10.13
CA PRO A 309 16.40 -14.86 8.80
C PRO A 309 15.13 -15.70 8.62
N ALA A 310 14.47 -16.08 9.72
CA ALA A 310 13.24 -16.87 9.75
C ALA A 310 12.01 -16.04 10.20
N GLU A 311 12.12 -14.71 10.22
CA GLU A 311 10.98 -13.83 10.45
C GLU A 311 10.34 -13.50 9.08
N SER A 312 9.08 -13.88 8.91
CA SER A 312 8.38 -13.83 7.61
C SER A 312 8.14 -12.41 7.12
N ASN A 313 7.75 -11.47 7.99
CA ASN A 313 7.46 -10.10 7.60
C ASN A 313 8.72 -9.31 7.18
N ILE A 314 9.88 -9.58 7.77
CA ILE A 314 11.17 -8.99 7.37
C ILE A 314 11.61 -9.52 6.00
N ARG A 315 11.43 -10.83 5.76
CA ARG A 315 11.65 -11.43 4.44
C ARG A 315 10.73 -10.81 3.39
N ARG A 316 9.47 -10.64 3.74
CA ARG A 316 8.46 -10.03 2.87
C ARG A 316 8.80 -8.59 2.52
N GLN A 317 9.10 -7.76 3.53
CA GLN A 317 9.51 -6.37 3.32
C GLN A 317 10.81 -6.24 2.54
N LEU A 318 11.79 -7.14 2.76
CA LEU A 318 12.99 -7.19 1.96
C LEU A 318 12.63 -7.42 0.48
N GLY A 319 11.82 -8.43 0.18
CA GLY A 319 11.36 -8.71 -1.18
C GLY A 319 10.64 -7.51 -1.83
N MET A 320 9.75 -6.84 -1.10
CA MET A 320 9.05 -5.65 -1.62
C MET A 320 9.98 -4.46 -1.85
N VAL A 321 10.98 -4.25 -0.98
CA VAL A 321 12.02 -3.23 -1.22
C VAL A 321 12.85 -3.61 -2.45
N GLU A 322 13.24 -4.87 -2.62
CA GLU A 322 13.98 -5.34 -3.78
C GLU A 322 13.19 -5.17 -5.09
N LEU A 323 11.88 -5.43 -5.06
CA LEU A 323 10.97 -5.16 -6.17
C LEU A 323 10.99 -3.67 -6.53
N ALA A 324 10.85 -2.78 -5.55
CA ALA A 324 10.88 -1.33 -5.75
C ALA A 324 12.23 -0.82 -6.30
N ARG A 325 13.33 -1.52 -6.01
CA ARG A 325 14.66 -1.24 -6.60
C ARG A 325 14.78 -1.70 -8.05
N GLY A 326 13.85 -2.51 -8.55
CA GLY A 326 13.84 -3.09 -9.88
C GLY A 326 14.53 -4.46 -9.94
N TRP A 327 14.46 -5.24 -8.85
CA TRP A 327 14.96 -6.62 -8.80
C TRP A 327 13.82 -7.62 -8.60
N PRO A 328 12.90 -7.75 -9.56
CA PRO A 328 11.69 -8.55 -9.37
C PRO A 328 11.97 -10.06 -9.21
N ARG A 329 13.03 -10.61 -9.81
CA ARG A 329 13.36 -12.04 -9.62
C ARG A 329 13.90 -12.28 -8.22
N ARG A 330 14.76 -11.38 -7.73
CA ARG A 330 15.25 -11.44 -6.36
C ARG A 330 14.13 -11.29 -5.34
N ALA A 331 13.23 -10.35 -5.59
CA ALA A 331 12.02 -10.18 -4.79
C ALA A 331 11.19 -11.46 -4.70
N GLN A 332 10.98 -12.17 -5.83
CA GLN A 332 10.28 -13.46 -5.83
C GLN A 332 10.95 -14.51 -4.94
N ASP A 333 12.28 -14.57 -4.92
CA ASP A 333 13.01 -15.53 -4.08
C ASP A 333 12.79 -15.24 -2.57
N ASP A 334 12.95 -13.99 -2.13
CA ASP A 334 12.75 -13.62 -0.72
C ASP A 334 11.26 -13.68 -0.30
N LEU A 335 10.32 -13.36 -1.21
CA LEU A 335 8.89 -13.50 -0.98
C LEU A 335 8.46 -14.97 -0.88
N ALA A 336 9.02 -15.87 -1.70
CA ALA A 336 8.76 -17.29 -1.57
C ALA A 336 9.23 -17.84 -0.22
N ILE A 337 10.37 -17.35 0.30
CA ILE A 337 10.82 -17.69 1.66
C ILE A 337 9.81 -17.19 2.70
N ALA A 338 9.36 -15.92 2.59
CA ALA A 338 8.37 -15.36 3.51
C ALA A 338 7.08 -16.19 3.54
N ASP A 339 6.57 -16.57 2.37
CA ASP A 339 5.37 -17.39 2.21
C ASP A 339 5.53 -18.78 2.87
N THR A 340 6.70 -19.43 2.71
CA THR A 340 6.96 -20.71 3.39
C THR A 340 6.97 -20.60 4.92
N LEU A 341 7.34 -19.43 5.46
CA LEU A 341 7.38 -19.17 6.89
C LEU A 341 6.01 -18.79 7.45
N ASN A 342 5.15 -18.15 6.66
CA ASN A 342 3.79 -17.77 7.03
C ASN A 342 2.78 -18.00 5.88
N PRO A 343 2.36 -19.26 5.63
CA PRO A 343 1.50 -19.61 4.49
C PRO A 343 0.05 -19.13 4.64
N ARG A 344 -0.31 -18.51 5.77
CA ARG A 344 -1.66 -17.99 6.05
C ARG A 344 -1.76 -16.47 5.82
N ASP A 345 -0.68 -15.82 5.37
CA ASP A 345 -0.64 -14.39 5.14
C ASP A 345 -1.42 -14.01 3.87
N VAL A 346 -2.33 -13.05 3.98
CA VAL A 346 -3.02 -12.48 2.81
C VAL A 346 -2.02 -11.75 1.90
N ASP A 347 -0.98 -11.16 2.47
CA ASP A 347 0.01 -10.40 1.72
C ASP A 347 0.81 -11.29 0.76
N SER A 348 0.96 -12.59 1.04
CA SER A 348 1.63 -13.55 0.12
C SER A 348 1.01 -13.52 -1.28
N TYR A 349 -0.32 -13.52 -1.37
CA TYR A 349 -1.03 -13.50 -2.66
C TYR A 349 -0.87 -12.15 -3.39
N LEU A 350 -0.85 -11.06 -2.63
CA LEU A 350 -0.68 -9.71 -3.20
C LEU A 350 0.74 -9.52 -3.73
N ASP A 351 1.73 -9.93 -2.95
CA ASP A 351 3.15 -9.76 -3.28
C ASP A 351 3.55 -10.69 -4.46
N ALA A 352 2.95 -11.89 -4.54
CA ALA A 352 3.06 -12.77 -5.71
C ALA A 352 2.52 -12.08 -6.98
N ALA A 353 1.31 -11.49 -6.91
CA ALA A 353 0.72 -10.76 -8.03
C ALA A 353 1.60 -9.57 -8.46
N ASP A 354 2.13 -8.78 -7.52
CA ASP A 354 2.96 -7.62 -7.85
C ASP A 354 4.28 -8.01 -8.54
N THR A 355 4.94 -9.10 -8.11
CA THR A 355 6.15 -9.57 -8.79
C THR A 355 5.87 -10.21 -10.17
N GLN A 356 4.75 -10.94 -10.30
CA GLN A 356 4.28 -11.48 -11.57
C GLN A 356 4.04 -10.37 -12.60
N ARG A 357 3.36 -9.29 -12.20
CA ARG A 357 3.13 -8.10 -13.03
C ARG A 357 4.44 -7.45 -13.46
N ALA A 358 5.37 -7.26 -12.53
CA ALA A 358 6.70 -6.68 -12.83
C ALA A 358 7.55 -7.52 -13.80
N LEU A 359 7.21 -8.80 -13.96
CA LEU A 359 7.87 -9.74 -14.87
C LEU A 359 7.03 -10.05 -16.11
N HIS A 360 5.90 -9.38 -16.37
CA HIS A 360 4.99 -9.75 -17.47
C HIS A 360 4.57 -11.24 -17.46
N ASP A 361 4.50 -11.82 -16.26
CA ASP A 361 4.21 -13.23 -16.00
C ASP A 361 2.80 -13.33 -15.42
N TYR A 362 1.79 -13.01 -16.24
CA TYR A 362 0.45 -12.69 -15.76
C TYR A 362 -0.40 -13.92 -15.37
N GLU A 363 0.06 -15.13 -15.71
CA GLU A 363 -0.62 -16.38 -15.37
C GLU A 363 -0.72 -16.55 -13.85
N GLY A 364 -1.91 -16.88 -13.33
CA GLY A 364 -2.11 -17.12 -11.89
C GLY A 364 -2.48 -15.88 -11.07
N ILE A 365 -2.44 -14.66 -11.64
CA ILE A 365 -2.75 -13.44 -10.90
C ILE A 365 -4.22 -13.41 -10.46
N ASP A 366 -5.14 -13.82 -11.34
CA ASP A 366 -6.57 -13.84 -11.04
C ASP A 366 -6.87 -14.79 -9.87
N GLU A 367 -6.23 -15.96 -9.83
CA GLU A 367 -6.33 -16.93 -8.74
C GLU A 367 -5.77 -16.36 -7.43
N ASN A 368 -4.58 -15.76 -7.48
CA ASN A 368 -3.97 -15.13 -6.30
C ASN A 368 -4.87 -14.04 -5.71
N LEU A 369 -5.39 -13.14 -6.55
CA LEU A 369 -6.26 -12.05 -6.10
C LEU A 369 -7.66 -12.56 -5.68
N ALA A 370 -8.13 -13.68 -6.23
CA ALA A 370 -9.37 -14.32 -5.77
C ALA A 370 -9.20 -14.90 -4.36
N GLU A 371 -8.08 -15.56 -4.06
CA GLU A 371 -7.80 -16.04 -2.70
C GLU A 371 -7.56 -14.88 -1.73
N ALA A 372 -6.83 -13.84 -2.13
CA ALA A 372 -6.66 -12.63 -1.32
C ALA A 372 -8.01 -11.99 -0.95
N LYS A 373 -8.96 -11.94 -1.90
CA LYS A 373 -10.34 -11.48 -1.65
C LYS A 373 -11.09 -12.35 -0.66
N VAL A 374 -10.82 -13.66 -0.59
CA VAL A 374 -11.47 -14.55 0.38
C VAL A 374 -10.89 -14.35 1.77
N VAL A 375 -9.56 -14.34 1.88
CA VAL A 375 -8.86 -14.28 3.18
C VAL A 375 -8.74 -12.86 3.76
N GLY A 376 -8.97 -11.82 2.96
CA GLY A 376 -8.84 -10.41 3.36
C GLY A 376 -9.98 -9.52 2.84
N ASN A 377 -11.24 -9.98 2.92
CA ASN A 377 -12.41 -9.35 2.28
C ASN A 377 -12.86 -7.97 2.83
N ARG A 378 -12.15 -7.39 3.80
CA ARG A 378 -12.40 -6.03 4.36
C ARG A 378 -11.16 -5.14 4.38
N THR A 379 -10.13 -5.53 3.64
CA THR A 379 -8.86 -4.80 3.61
C THR A 379 -8.78 -3.91 2.37
N ASP A 380 -8.71 -2.59 2.55
CA ASP A 380 -8.58 -1.62 1.44
C ASP A 380 -7.37 -1.91 0.53
N ARG A 381 -6.32 -2.55 1.06
CA ARG A 381 -5.16 -2.99 0.27
C ARG A 381 -5.54 -4.05 -0.77
N VAL A 382 -6.35 -5.05 -0.41
CA VAL A 382 -6.81 -6.11 -1.32
C VAL A 382 -7.69 -5.50 -2.41
N ASP A 383 -8.63 -4.64 -2.03
CA ASP A 383 -9.49 -3.94 -3.00
C ASP A 383 -8.68 -3.07 -3.98
N ARG A 384 -7.66 -2.36 -3.49
CA ARG A 384 -6.77 -1.57 -4.36
C ARG A 384 -5.94 -2.44 -5.30
N ALA A 385 -5.40 -3.56 -4.83
CA ALA A 385 -4.64 -4.50 -5.67
C ALA A 385 -5.51 -5.08 -6.78
N VAL A 386 -6.72 -5.49 -6.45
CA VAL A 386 -7.72 -5.97 -7.42
C VAL A 386 -8.07 -4.90 -8.43
N GLN A 387 -8.38 -3.67 -7.98
CA GLN A 387 -8.71 -2.57 -8.89
C GLN A 387 -7.51 -2.17 -9.77
N SER A 388 -6.28 -2.27 -9.25
CA SER A 388 -5.04 -2.07 -10.00
C SER A 388 -4.90 -3.11 -11.10
N TRP A 389 -5.11 -4.38 -10.78
CA TRP A 389 -5.09 -5.45 -11.77
C TRP A 389 -6.22 -5.33 -12.79
N GLU A 390 -7.45 -5.01 -12.38
CA GLU A 390 -8.57 -4.79 -13.28
C GLU A 390 -8.31 -3.67 -14.29
N ARG A 391 -7.61 -2.60 -13.87
CA ARG A 391 -7.16 -1.53 -14.76
C ARG A 391 -6.06 -2.01 -15.69
N GLU A 392 -5.03 -2.69 -15.17
CA GLU A 392 -3.92 -3.19 -15.98
C GLU A 392 -4.42 -4.17 -17.03
N ARG A 393 -5.14 -5.23 -16.65
CA ARG A 393 -5.72 -6.22 -17.58
C ARG A 393 -6.77 -5.63 -18.52
N GLY A 394 -7.35 -4.48 -18.17
CA GLY A 394 -8.38 -3.79 -18.94
C GLY A 394 -7.83 -3.08 -20.19
N TRP A 395 -8.67 -2.23 -20.78
CA TRP A 395 -8.28 -1.40 -21.93
C TRP A 395 -7.18 -0.41 -21.53
N GLN A 396 -6.13 -0.35 -22.34
CA GLN A 396 -5.05 0.65 -22.22
C GLN A 396 -5.18 1.67 -23.34
N PHE A 397 -4.94 2.93 -23.03
CA PHE A 397 -5.01 4.01 -24.01
C PHE A 397 -3.98 5.08 -23.74
N ASP A 398 -3.22 5.41 -24.78
CA ASP A 398 -2.13 6.36 -24.75
C ASP A 398 -2.28 7.36 -25.88
N ILE A 399 -2.23 8.65 -25.55
CA ILE A 399 -2.06 9.73 -26.52
C ILE A 399 -0.86 10.56 -26.12
N SER A 400 0.02 10.83 -27.09
CA SER A 400 1.05 11.87 -27.00
C SER A 400 0.88 12.84 -28.15
N GLN A 401 1.07 14.12 -27.86
CA GLN A 401 1.07 15.22 -28.81
C GLN A 401 2.30 16.08 -28.56
N GLU A 402 3.09 16.30 -29.59
CA GLU A 402 4.20 17.22 -29.62
C GLU A 402 3.91 18.33 -30.63
N ASN A 403 4.23 19.57 -30.26
CA ASN A 403 4.17 20.73 -31.15
C ASN A 403 5.47 21.52 -31.01
N GLY A 404 6.28 21.53 -32.06
CA GLY A 404 7.53 22.26 -32.10
C GLY A 404 7.44 23.52 -32.96
N LYS A 405 8.23 24.51 -32.59
CA LYS A 405 8.53 25.69 -33.39
C LYS A 405 10.04 25.86 -33.46
N GLY A 406 10.58 25.73 -34.67
CA GLY A 406 12.00 25.89 -34.98
C GLY A 406 12.35 27.33 -35.36
N SER A 407 13.65 27.60 -35.40
CA SER A 407 14.22 28.84 -35.94
C SER A 407 14.80 28.69 -37.34
N SER A 408 14.77 27.48 -37.88
CA SER A 408 15.37 27.12 -39.15
C SER A 408 14.51 26.07 -39.84
N PRO A 409 14.50 26.06 -41.18
CA PRO A 409 13.57 25.22 -41.91
C PRO A 409 14.02 23.76 -42.09
N ASP A 410 15.25 23.41 -41.68
CA ASP A 410 15.82 22.08 -41.92
C ASP A 410 15.07 20.95 -41.19
N TYR A 411 14.38 21.29 -40.10
CA TYR A 411 13.45 20.41 -39.34
C TYR A 411 11.98 20.83 -39.50
N GLY A 412 11.73 21.91 -40.24
CA GLY A 412 10.45 22.60 -40.34
C GLY A 412 10.34 23.76 -39.36
N ASP A 413 9.85 24.91 -39.84
CA ASP A 413 9.64 26.11 -39.01
C ASP A 413 8.60 25.86 -37.91
N ARG A 414 7.66 24.96 -38.20
CA ARG A 414 6.70 24.40 -37.26
C ARG A 414 6.52 22.92 -37.56
N ASP A 415 6.48 22.11 -36.52
CA ASP A 415 6.23 20.69 -36.63
C ASP A 415 5.20 20.23 -35.59
N SER A 416 4.59 19.09 -35.85
CA SER A 416 3.74 18.43 -34.88
C SER A 416 3.80 16.92 -35.05
N ALA A 417 3.64 16.20 -33.95
CA ALA A 417 3.53 14.75 -33.95
C ALA A 417 2.45 14.31 -32.95
N THR A 418 1.54 13.46 -33.39
CA THR A 418 0.52 12.82 -32.56
C THR A 418 0.69 11.32 -32.68
N VAL A 419 0.77 10.63 -31.54
CA VAL A 419 0.70 9.17 -31.48
C VAL A 419 -0.45 8.80 -30.57
N ALA A 420 -1.35 7.96 -31.06
CA ALA A 420 -2.46 7.41 -30.31
C ALA A 420 -2.42 5.89 -30.40
N THR A 421 -2.49 5.21 -29.26
CA THR A 421 -2.56 3.75 -29.16
C THR A 421 -3.72 3.36 -28.27
N ILE A 422 -4.48 2.37 -28.70
CA ILE A 422 -5.46 1.67 -27.87
C ILE A 422 -5.12 0.18 -27.88
N ALA A 423 -5.03 -0.42 -26.70
CA ALA A 423 -4.84 -1.85 -26.54
C ALA A 423 -6.10 -2.49 -25.95
N SER A 424 -6.48 -3.63 -26.51
CA SER A 424 -7.53 -4.48 -25.94
C SER A 424 -7.20 -4.86 -24.49
N PRO A 425 -8.19 -5.34 -23.72
CA PRO A 425 -7.91 -6.11 -22.51
C PRO A 425 -6.95 -7.27 -22.81
N LEU A 426 -6.26 -7.74 -21.78
CA LEU A 426 -5.39 -8.90 -21.85
C LEU A 426 -6.22 -10.13 -22.22
N ILE A 427 -5.76 -10.86 -23.24
CA ILE A 427 -6.39 -12.07 -23.77
C ILE A 427 -5.49 -13.23 -23.37
N ASP A 428 -6.08 -14.20 -22.67
CA ASP A 428 -5.39 -15.43 -22.25
C ASP A 428 -4.08 -15.12 -21.50
N ASP A 429 -4.08 -14.09 -20.65
CA ASP A 429 -2.95 -13.60 -19.86
C ASP A 429 -1.66 -13.25 -20.62
N HIS A 430 -1.69 -13.30 -21.97
CA HIS A 430 -0.47 -13.19 -22.77
C HIS A 430 -0.59 -12.19 -23.91
N TRP A 431 -1.79 -11.84 -24.38
CA TRP A 431 -1.92 -11.13 -25.66
C TRP A 431 -2.78 -9.88 -25.59
N ARG A 432 -2.44 -8.89 -26.41
CA ARG A 432 -3.31 -7.73 -26.69
C ARG A 432 -3.35 -7.46 -28.17
N VAL A 433 -4.53 -7.08 -28.65
CA VAL A 433 -4.70 -6.48 -29.97
C VAL A 433 -4.57 -4.96 -29.82
N LEU A 434 -3.83 -4.33 -30.73
CA LEU A 434 -3.57 -2.90 -30.73
C LEU A 434 -4.25 -2.24 -31.93
N ALA A 435 -4.76 -1.03 -31.75
CA ALA A 435 -4.99 -0.10 -32.84
C ALA A 435 -4.18 1.17 -32.61
N LEU A 436 -3.52 1.64 -33.67
CA LEU A 436 -2.54 2.71 -33.60
C LEU A 436 -2.82 3.77 -34.65
N GLY A 437 -2.65 5.03 -34.28
CA GLY A 437 -2.67 6.18 -35.17
C GLY A 437 -1.44 7.03 -34.96
N ARG A 438 -0.74 7.36 -36.05
CA ARG A 438 0.40 8.27 -36.06
C ARG A 438 0.16 9.37 -37.08
N TYR A 439 0.34 10.60 -36.64
CA TYR A 439 0.17 11.78 -37.47
C TYR A 439 1.33 12.73 -37.22
N SER A 440 2.06 13.10 -38.25
CA SER A 440 3.16 14.06 -38.13
C SER A 440 3.09 15.08 -39.26
N THR A 441 3.43 16.33 -38.98
CA THR A 441 3.46 17.42 -39.96
C THR A 441 4.68 18.28 -39.79
N ALA A 442 5.16 18.90 -40.86
CA ALA A 442 6.16 19.95 -40.79
C ALA A 442 5.96 20.98 -41.91
N ASP A 443 6.15 22.26 -41.57
CA ASP A 443 6.16 23.40 -42.49
C ASP A 443 7.60 23.60 -43.00
N LEU A 444 7.91 23.12 -44.21
CA LEU A 444 9.25 23.16 -44.81
C LEU A 444 9.35 24.29 -45.86
N PRO A 445 10.56 24.75 -46.26
CA PRO A 445 10.74 25.72 -47.35
C PRO A 445 10.13 25.26 -48.67
N GLU A 446 10.17 23.96 -48.92
CA GLU A 446 9.64 23.34 -50.13
C GLU A 446 8.11 23.19 -50.09
N GLY A 447 7.51 23.35 -48.91
CA GLY A 447 6.08 23.27 -48.66
C GLY A 447 5.73 22.26 -47.58
N ASP A 448 4.45 22.18 -47.25
CA ASP A 448 3.98 21.35 -46.13
C ASP A 448 4.16 19.86 -46.43
N VAL A 449 4.61 19.11 -45.42
CA VAL A 449 4.66 17.65 -45.43
C VAL A 449 3.81 17.09 -44.30
N ARG A 450 3.18 15.93 -44.56
CA ARG A 450 2.51 15.14 -43.53
C ARG A 450 2.78 13.65 -43.69
N ARG A 451 2.96 12.97 -42.56
CA ARG A 451 2.94 11.51 -42.45
C ARG A 451 1.70 11.11 -41.68
N THR A 452 0.85 10.30 -42.28
CA THR A 452 -0.37 9.80 -41.60
C THR A 452 -0.41 8.30 -41.74
N ARG A 453 -0.51 7.60 -40.61
CA ARG A 453 -0.57 6.14 -40.57
C ARG A 453 -1.59 5.67 -39.55
N PHE A 454 -2.38 4.67 -39.93
CA PHE A 454 -3.30 4.00 -39.02
C PHE A 454 -3.17 2.51 -39.23
N GLY A 455 -3.13 1.76 -38.14
CA GLY A 455 -2.79 0.35 -38.21
C GLY A 455 -3.30 -0.46 -37.05
N LEU A 456 -3.03 -1.75 -37.16
CA LEU A 456 -3.35 -2.75 -36.15
C LEU A 456 -2.10 -3.54 -35.81
N GLY A 457 -2.05 -4.03 -34.58
CA GLY A 457 -0.95 -4.83 -34.09
C GLY A 457 -1.39 -5.88 -33.08
N VAL A 458 -0.45 -6.73 -32.72
CA VAL A 458 -0.57 -7.66 -31.60
C VAL A 458 0.66 -7.49 -30.73
N ARG A 459 0.46 -7.47 -29.42
CA ARG A 459 1.51 -7.50 -28.40
C ARG A 459 1.37 -8.76 -27.58
N GLY A 460 2.49 -9.42 -27.31
CA GLY A 460 2.60 -10.66 -26.53
C GLY A 460 3.47 -10.46 -25.31
N TYR A 461 3.13 -11.16 -24.23
CA TYR A 461 3.78 -11.10 -22.93
C TYR A 461 4.14 -12.50 -22.47
N ALA A 462 5.37 -12.64 -22.00
CA ALA A 462 5.87 -13.80 -21.28
C ALA A 462 6.82 -13.33 -20.19
N ARG A 463 7.25 -14.24 -19.30
CA ARG A 463 8.14 -13.92 -18.18
C ARG A 463 9.41 -13.17 -18.62
N GLY A 464 9.45 -11.88 -18.32
CA GLY A 464 10.50 -10.91 -18.61
C GLY A 464 10.53 -10.42 -20.05
N LEU A 465 9.57 -10.80 -20.90
CA LEU A 465 9.58 -10.59 -22.35
C LEU A 465 8.27 -9.94 -22.82
N GLU A 466 8.39 -8.80 -23.50
CA GLU A 466 7.36 -8.22 -24.34
C GLU A 466 7.76 -8.37 -25.81
N VAL A 467 6.82 -8.76 -26.67
CA VAL A 467 7.00 -8.80 -28.13
C VAL A 467 5.84 -8.09 -28.81
N TYR A 468 6.07 -7.51 -29.99
CA TYR A 468 4.97 -6.97 -30.78
C TYR A 468 5.21 -7.12 -32.29
N VAL A 469 4.11 -7.15 -33.04
CA VAL A 469 4.10 -7.05 -34.50
C VAL A 469 2.91 -6.19 -34.91
N GLN A 470 3.12 -5.26 -35.83
CA GLN A 470 2.07 -4.36 -36.29
C GLN A 470 2.25 -3.92 -37.74
N ALA A 471 1.13 -3.54 -38.36
CA ALA A 471 1.07 -3.06 -39.73
C ALA A 471 0.33 -1.72 -39.77
N LEU A 472 1.01 -0.67 -40.23
CA LEU A 472 0.47 0.68 -40.34
C LEU A 472 0.54 1.16 -41.79
N PRO A 473 -0.52 0.94 -42.59
CA PRO A 473 -0.68 1.55 -43.90
C PRO A 473 -0.58 3.08 -43.85
N ALA A 474 0.07 3.66 -44.85
CA ALA A 474 0.06 5.10 -45.06
C ALA A 474 -1.33 5.58 -45.53
N ALA A 475 -1.77 6.69 -44.97
CA ALA A 475 -2.96 7.45 -45.37
C ALA A 475 -2.58 8.83 -45.96
N ASP A 476 -1.29 9.05 -46.21
CA ASP A 476 -0.76 10.21 -46.93
C ASP A 476 -0.33 9.85 -48.37
N ARG A 477 0.09 10.87 -49.13
CA ARG A 477 0.42 10.76 -50.56
C ARG A 477 1.92 10.81 -50.87
N TYR A 478 2.78 10.91 -49.85
CA TYR A 478 4.20 11.17 -50.08
C TYR A 478 4.94 9.87 -50.39
N VAL A 479 5.02 8.96 -49.42
CA VAL A 479 5.72 7.68 -49.58
C VAL A 479 4.75 6.55 -49.95
N GLY A 480 3.52 6.57 -49.41
CA GLY A 480 2.49 5.58 -49.72
C GLY A 480 2.81 4.12 -49.34
N LYS A 481 3.78 3.89 -48.44
CA LYS A 481 4.19 2.55 -47.99
C LYS A 481 3.51 2.15 -46.69
N THR A 482 3.17 0.87 -46.58
CA THR A 482 2.81 0.24 -45.30
C THR A 482 4.06 0.00 -44.47
N ALA A 483 4.09 0.54 -43.25
CA ALA A 483 5.09 0.18 -42.26
C ALA A 483 4.71 -1.16 -41.62
N ILE A 484 5.59 -2.14 -41.75
CA ILE A 484 5.54 -3.38 -40.98
C ILE A 484 6.59 -3.24 -39.90
N GLU A 485 6.16 -3.32 -38.66
CA GLU A 485 6.99 -3.14 -37.48
C GLU A 485 6.93 -4.38 -36.61
N ALA A 486 8.07 -4.78 -36.07
CA ALA A 486 8.17 -5.87 -35.14
C ALA A 486 9.32 -5.61 -34.18
N GLY A 487 9.14 -5.97 -32.92
CA GLY A 487 10.16 -5.76 -31.90
C GLY A 487 9.94 -6.59 -30.66
N PHE A 488 10.92 -6.52 -29.77
CA PHE A 488 10.85 -7.13 -28.45
C PHE A 488 11.64 -6.32 -27.41
N ASP A 489 11.22 -6.42 -26.15
CA ASP A 489 11.98 -6.02 -24.97
C ASP A 489 12.08 -7.24 -24.04
N TRP A 490 13.31 -7.61 -23.68
CA TRP A 490 13.57 -8.78 -22.85
C TRP A 490 14.49 -8.44 -21.68
N SER A 491 13.93 -8.43 -20.47
CA SER A 491 14.67 -8.52 -19.21
C SER A 491 15.26 -9.91 -19.06
N LEU A 492 16.56 -10.06 -19.37
CA LEU A 492 17.32 -11.29 -19.20
C LEU A 492 17.56 -11.62 -17.72
N SER A 493 17.68 -10.58 -16.90
CA SER A 493 17.85 -10.64 -15.45
C SER A 493 17.39 -9.32 -14.83
N ASP A 494 17.46 -9.22 -13.52
CA ASP A 494 17.20 -7.97 -12.78
C ASP A 494 18.18 -6.84 -13.12
N HIS A 495 19.29 -7.15 -13.80
CA HIS A 495 20.32 -6.18 -14.16
C HIS A 495 20.49 -5.94 -15.64
N TRP A 496 19.97 -6.81 -16.51
CA TRP A 496 20.23 -6.75 -17.94
C TRP A 496 18.94 -6.89 -18.72
N ALA A 497 18.72 -5.95 -19.63
CA ALA A 497 17.65 -6.01 -20.62
C ALA A 497 18.20 -5.76 -22.03
N ILE A 498 17.60 -6.41 -23.01
CA ILE A 498 17.89 -6.21 -24.43
C ILE A 498 16.59 -5.88 -25.17
N ALA A 499 16.68 -4.97 -26.13
CA ALA A 499 15.55 -4.60 -26.97
C ALA A 499 15.97 -4.54 -28.43
N ALA A 500 15.04 -4.85 -29.34
CA ALA A 500 15.23 -4.66 -30.76
C ALA A 500 13.92 -4.28 -31.43
N ASP A 501 13.99 -3.34 -32.37
CA ASP A 501 12.86 -2.84 -33.13
C ASP A 501 13.23 -2.81 -34.61
N PHE A 502 12.34 -3.31 -35.46
CA PHE A 502 12.51 -3.30 -36.90
C PHE A 502 11.31 -2.62 -37.55
N SER A 503 11.55 -1.78 -38.54
CA SER A 503 10.50 -1.16 -39.36
C SER A 503 10.86 -1.18 -40.84
N THR A 504 9.91 -1.55 -41.70
CA THR A 504 10.09 -1.45 -43.16
C THR A 504 9.98 0.00 -43.69
N ALA A 505 9.48 0.92 -42.86
CA ALA A 505 9.34 2.33 -43.17
C ALA A 505 9.41 3.13 -41.86
N GLY A 506 10.59 3.25 -41.26
CA GLY A 506 10.82 3.78 -39.91
C GLY A 506 10.28 5.20 -39.70
N GLU A 507 9.75 5.44 -38.49
CA GLU A 507 9.25 6.77 -38.09
C GLU A 507 10.38 7.80 -37.95
N ASP A 508 11.60 7.38 -37.66
CA ASP A 508 12.76 8.27 -37.55
C ASP A 508 13.26 8.78 -38.91
N THR A 509 12.65 8.33 -40.01
CA THR A 509 12.88 8.96 -41.33
C THR A 509 12.48 10.44 -41.26
N PRO A 510 13.38 11.39 -41.55
CA PRO A 510 13.06 12.82 -41.49
C PRO A 510 11.86 13.19 -42.37
N LEU A 511 10.96 14.03 -41.86
CA LEU A 511 9.77 14.45 -42.61
C LEU A 511 10.14 15.17 -43.92
N ARG A 512 11.26 15.92 -43.93
CA ARG A 512 11.80 16.51 -45.16
C ARG A 512 12.21 15.45 -46.19
N ALA A 513 12.79 14.32 -45.77
CA ALA A 513 13.09 13.21 -46.69
C ALA A 513 11.80 12.63 -47.28
N GLN A 514 10.76 12.50 -46.46
CA GLN A 514 9.45 12.03 -46.90
C GLN A 514 8.79 12.97 -47.92
N TYR A 515 8.96 14.29 -47.80
CA TYR A 515 8.48 15.24 -48.82
C TYR A 515 8.96 14.85 -50.23
N TYR A 516 10.19 14.35 -50.34
CA TYR A 516 10.80 13.87 -51.59
C TYR A 516 10.53 12.38 -51.91
N GLY A 517 9.58 11.75 -51.22
CA GLY A 517 9.23 10.33 -51.43
C GLY A 517 10.28 9.34 -50.89
N ILE A 518 11.18 9.79 -50.01
CA ILE A 518 12.23 8.97 -49.43
C ILE A 518 11.73 8.32 -48.14
N SER A 519 12.07 7.05 -47.94
CA SER A 519 11.71 6.25 -46.76
C SER A 519 12.90 5.41 -46.32
N ALA A 520 13.00 5.07 -45.04
CA ALA A 520 14.06 4.19 -44.54
C ALA A 520 13.51 2.90 -43.96
N LYS A 521 14.21 1.79 -44.20
CA LYS A 521 14.08 0.59 -43.37
C LYS A 521 15.00 0.75 -42.17
N THR A 522 14.49 0.56 -40.97
CA THR A 522 15.22 0.83 -39.74
C THR A 522 15.32 -0.44 -38.91
N ILE A 523 16.48 -0.65 -38.30
CA ILE A 523 16.66 -1.58 -37.20
C ILE A 523 17.36 -0.86 -36.05
N ASP A 524 16.73 -0.88 -34.89
CA ASP A 524 17.25 -0.37 -33.64
C ASP A 524 17.48 -1.53 -32.68
N THR A 525 18.56 -1.45 -31.93
CA THR A 525 18.88 -2.43 -30.88
C THR A 525 19.40 -1.69 -29.67
N ALA A 526 19.07 -2.17 -28.48
CA ALA A 526 19.56 -1.59 -27.25
C ALA A 526 19.93 -2.66 -26.23
N VAL A 527 20.98 -2.39 -25.46
CA VAL A 527 21.33 -3.12 -24.26
C VAL A 527 21.26 -2.15 -23.09
N THR A 528 20.53 -2.53 -22.05
CA THR A 528 20.43 -1.76 -20.81
C THR A 528 21.00 -2.59 -19.67
N TRP A 529 21.96 -2.01 -18.96
CA TRP A 529 22.40 -2.49 -17.66
C TRP A 529 21.84 -1.58 -16.57
N ARG A 530 21.18 -2.15 -15.57
CA ARG A 530 20.63 -1.42 -14.42
C ARG A 530 21.14 -2.05 -13.13
N ALA A 531 21.90 -1.31 -12.33
CA ALA A 531 22.28 -1.80 -11.01
C ALA A 531 21.07 -1.79 -10.07
N SER A 532 20.29 -0.71 -10.08
CA SER A 532 19.10 -0.46 -9.24
C SER A 532 18.38 0.81 -9.71
N GLU A 533 17.47 1.36 -8.91
CA GLU A 533 16.86 2.69 -9.11
C GLU A 533 17.89 3.84 -9.14
N LEU A 534 19.11 3.59 -8.69
CA LEU A 534 20.18 4.59 -8.60
C LEU A 534 21.08 4.66 -9.82
N THR A 535 21.24 3.59 -10.60
CA THR A 535 22.30 3.55 -11.63
C THR A 535 21.86 2.73 -12.83
N GLN A 536 22.01 3.33 -14.01
CA GLN A 536 21.69 2.70 -15.28
C GLN A 536 22.71 3.11 -16.36
N ALA A 537 23.08 2.16 -17.21
CA ALA A 537 23.80 2.38 -18.46
C ALA A 537 22.99 1.80 -19.61
N ARG A 538 22.91 2.51 -20.74
CA ARG A 538 22.23 2.05 -21.96
C ARG A 538 23.13 2.29 -23.16
N LEU A 539 23.24 1.29 -24.03
CA LEU A 539 23.88 1.39 -25.34
C LEU A 539 22.84 1.04 -26.41
N GLY A 540 22.53 2.00 -27.27
CA GLY A 540 21.69 1.84 -28.45
C GLY A 540 22.52 1.87 -29.73
N LEU A 541 22.14 1.04 -30.71
CA LEU A 541 22.68 1.02 -32.07
C LEU A 541 21.53 1.08 -33.06
N SER A 542 21.63 1.93 -34.08
CA SER A 542 20.63 2.05 -35.13
C SER A 542 21.24 1.88 -36.52
N ARG A 543 20.46 1.33 -37.44
CA ARG A 543 20.83 1.19 -38.85
C ARG A 543 19.64 1.46 -39.75
N ASP A 544 19.77 2.50 -40.56
CA ASP A 544 18.77 2.89 -41.55
C ASP A 544 19.28 2.61 -42.97
N ASP A 545 18.43 1.99 -43.78
CA ASP A 545 18.61 1.82 -45.22
C ASP A 545 17.57 2.65 -45.98
N PHE A 546 17.98 3.83 -46.45
CA PHE A 546 17.12 4.78 -47.14
C PHE A 546 16.89 4.36 -48.58
N SER A 547 15.67 4.60 -49.09
CA SER A 547 15.28 4.28 -50.46
C SER A 547 16.02 5.08 -51.53
N ASP A 548 16.72 6.15 -51.16
CA ASP A 548 17.57 6.94 -52.05
C ASP A 548 19.00 6.35 -52.19
N GLY A 549 19.32 5.28 -51.45
CA GLY A 549 20.63 4.62 -51.42
C GLY A 549 21.56 5.10 -50.30
N ASN A 550 21.13 6.02 -49.43
CA ASN A 550 21.87 6.37 -48.21
C ASN A 550 21.73 5.26 -47.15
N LYS A 551 22.80 5.00 -46.41
CA LYS A 551 22.78 4.12 -45.24
C LYS A 551 23.30 4.90 -44.04
N ARG A 552 22.49 4.99 -43.00
CA ARG A 552 22.86 5.63 -41.74
C ARG A 552 23.15 4.57 -40.70
N THR A 553 24.24 4.72 -39.96
CA THR A 553 24.47 3.97 -38.73
C THR A 553 24.60 4.96 -37.60
N GLY A 554 23.80 4.78 -36.56
CA GLY A 554 23.85 5.57 -35.35
C GLY A 554 24.23 4.73 -34.14
N TRP A 555 24.71 5.39 -33.10
CA TRP A 555 24.88 4.82 -31.78
C TRP A 555 24.63 5.89 -30.72
N LEU A 556 24.15 5.45 -29.55
CA LEU A 556 23.91 6.29 -28.39
C LEU A 556 24.30 5.51 -27.13
N ALA A 557 25.17 6.08 -26.32
CA ALA A 557 25.52 5.55 -25.01
C ALA A 557 25.11 6.56 -23.94
N ALA A 558 24.33 6.11 -22.96
CA ALA A 558 23.89 6.93 -21.83
C ALA A 558 24.26 6.26 -20.52
N PHE A 559 24.76 7.04 -19.56
CA PHE A 559 24.98 6.64 -18.18
C PHE A 559 24.26 7.62 -17.26
N THR A 560 23.43 7.09 -16.36
CA THR A 560 22.64 7.88 -15.41
C THR A 560 22.90 7.37 -14.00
N GLN A 561 23.10 8.31 -13.09
CA GLN A 561 23.32 8.07 -11.67
C GLN A 561 22.44 9.01 -10.84
N ARG A 562 21.63 8.45 -9.94
CA ARG A 562 20.99 9.19 -8.85
C ARG A 562 22.08 9.73 -7.94
N VAL A 563 22.22 11.05 -7.90
CA VAL A 563 23.24 11.75 -7.11
C VAL A 563 22.70 12.26 -5.79
N TYR A 564 21.39 12.48 -5.69
CA TYR A 564 20.72 12.89 -4.47
C TYR A 564 19.29 12.36 -4.43
N THR A 565 18.93 11.77 -3.29
CA THR A 565 17.56 11.35 -2.96
C THR A 565 17.18 11.95 -1.63
N ALA A 566 16.00 12.55 -1.57
CA ALA A 566 15.36 13.02 -0.37
C ALA A 566 13.86 12.65 -0.45
N PRO A 567 13.09 12.79 0.63
CA PRO A 567 11.68 12.43 0.58
C PRO A 567 10.99 13.24 -0.52
N ASN A 568 10.33 12.54 -1.45
CA ASN A 568 9.59 13.14 -2.58
C ASN A 568 10.48 13.85 -3.63
N LEU A 569 11.81 13.77 -3.53
CA LEU A 569 12.76 14.50 -4.37
C LEU A 569 13.91 13.62 -4.85
N ALA A 570 14.13 13.61 -6.15
CA ALA A 570 15.20 12.89 -6.81
C ALA A 570 15.98 13.80 -7.75
N PHE A 571 17.31 13.71 -7.70
CA PHE A 571 18.20 14.34 -8.68
C PHE A 571 19.12 13.30 -9.29
N ASP A 572 18.97 13.11 -10.60
CA ASP A 572 19.84 12.27 -11.42
C ASP A 572 20.82 13.14 -12.20
N GLY A 573 22.08 12.72 -12.24
CA GLY A 573 23.10 13.26 -13.13
C GLY A 573 23.59 12.19 -14.09
N GLY A 574 24.00 12.59 -15.28
CA GLY A 574 24.41 11.63 -16.29
C GLY A 574 25.29 12.18 -17.39
N VAL A 575 25.65 11.27 -18.29
CA VAL A 575 26.42 11.53 -19.50
C VAL A 575 25.73 10.85 -20.66
N GLU A 576 25.61 11.57 -21.77
CA GLU A 576 25.14 11.05 -23.04
C GLU A 576 26.22 11.25 -24.11
N LEU A 577 26.48 10.20 -24.88
CA LEU A 577 27.43 10.17 -25.98
C LEU A 577 26.72 9.61 -27.21
N GLY A 578 26.78 10.28 -28.33
CA GLY A 578 26.12 9.82 -29.54
C GLY A 578 26.95 10.09 -30.78
N GLY A 579 26.55 9.46 -31.88
CA GLY A 579 27.06 9.80 -33.19
C GLY A 579 26.44 8.98 -34.29
N SER A 580 26.52 9.49 -35.51
CA SER A 580 26.04 8.83 -36.70
C SER A 580 27.04 8.94 -37.86
N MET A 581 26.87 8.05 -38.83
CA MET A 581 27.61 8.07 -40.08
C MET A 581 26.68 7.75 -41.24
N ASN A 582 26.75 8.56 -42.30
CA ASN A 582 25.96 8.40 -43.52
C ASN A 582 26.88 8.06 -44.70
N THR A 583 26.44 7.18 -45.58
CA THR A 583 27.23 6.79 -46.77
C THR A 583 27.15 7.82 -47.89
N GLN A 584 26.12 8.66 -47.90
CA GLN A 584 25.87 9.71 -48.89
C GLN A 584 25.72 11.05 -48.15
N THR A 585 26.05 12.16 -48.79
CA THR A 585 26.07 13.50 -48.13
C THR A 585 25.24 14.55 -48.86
N ASP A 586 25.08 14.42 -50.17
CA ASP A 586 24.26 15.34 -50.98
C ASP A 586 22.81 14.83 -51.02
N ARG A 587 22.05 15.15 -49.96
CA ARG A 587 20.67 14.70 -49.76
C ARG A 587 19.76 15.87 -49.40
N PRO A 588 18.46 15.81 -49.74
CA PRO A 588 17.53 16.92 -49.50
C PRO A 588 17.02 17.00 -48.05
N TYR A 589 17.72 16.38 -47.11
CA TYR A 589 17.39 16.32 -45.68
C TYR A 589 18.68 16.36 -44.88
N PHE A 590 18.60 16.71 -43.59
CA PHE A 590 19.78 16.75 -42.73
C PHE A 590 20.47 15.37 -42.68
N ASN A 591 21.67 15.31 -43.25
CA ASN A 591 22.36 14.05 -43.53
C ASN A 591 23.89 14.19 -43.45
N PRO A 592 24.42 14.51 -42.24
CA PRO A 592 25.84 14.75 -42.06
C PRO A 592 26.65 13.50 -42.39
N ARG A 593 27.82 13.66 -43.01
CA ARG A 593 28.69 12.51 -43.34
C ARG A 593 29.03 11.71 -42.09
N ARG A 594 29.36 12.42 -41.03
CA ARG A 594 29.63 11.90 -39.71
C ARG A 594 29.37 13.01 -38.70
N ASP A 595 28.70 12.68 -37.61
CA ASP A 595 28.53 13.56 -36.46
C ASP A 595 28.78 12.81 -35.16
N ASN A 596 29.12 13.55 -34.11
CA ASN A 596 29.21 13.02 -32.76
C ASN A 596 28.75 14.10 -31.77
N SER A 597 28.13 13.67 -30.68
CA SER A 597 27.68 14.52 -29.60
C SER A 597 28.15 13.99 -28.25
N TYR A 598 28.32 14.90 -27.32
CA TYR A 598 28.53 14.61 -25.90
C TYR A 598 27.71 15.61 -25.09
N ALA A 599 26.96 15.14 -24.10
CA ALA A 599 26.28 15.98 -23.13
C ALA A 599 26.43 15.48 -21.70
N LEU A 600 26.54 16.43 -20.78
CA LEU A 600 26.19 16.23 -19.38
C LEU A 600 24.69 16.41 -19.23
N THR A 601 24.04 15.47 -18.54
CA THR A 601 22.59 15.49 -18.33
C THR A 601 22.26 15.63 -16.84
N GLY A 602 21.12 16.25 -16.56
CA GLY A 602 20.58 16.39 -15.21
C GLY A 602 19.07 16.29 -15.23
N ARG A 603 18.49 15.56 -14.28
CA ARG A 603 17.05 15.45 -14.09
C ARG A 603 16.69 15.68 -12.63
N LEU A 604 15.88 16.70 -12.38
CA LEU A 604 15.25 16.93 -11.08
C LEU A 604 13.80 16.49 -11.16
N GLN A 605 13.39 15.56 -10.30
CA GLN A 605 12.00 15.13 -10.15
C GLN A 605 11.55 15.42 -8.72
N ASN A 606 10.40 16.08 -8.58
CA ASN A 606 9.86 16.48 -7.29
C ASN A 606 8.34 16.24 -7.25
N LEU A 607 7.88 15.51 -6.25
CA LEU A 607 6.45 15.34 -5.97
C LEU A 607 5.97 16.57 -5.18
N LEU A 608 5.19 17.43 -5.84
CA LEU A 608 4.71 18.70 -5.31
C LEU A 608 3.59 18.54 -4.28
N GLY A 609 2.81 17.47 -4.39
CA GLY A 609 1.73 17.17 -3.48
C GLY A 609 1.12 15.82 -3.81
N GLN A 610 0.70 15.12 -2.75
CA GLN A 610 0.04 13.83 -2.81
C GLN A 610 -1.12 13.80 -1.82
N PHE A 611 -2.20 13.14 -2.22
CA PHE A 611 -3.31 12.76 -1.36
C PHE A 611 -3.85 11.43 -1.87
N TYR A 612 -3.49 10.33 -1.20
CA TYR A 612 -3.71 8.97 -1.70
C TYR A 612 -3.18 8.82 -3.14
N GLU A 613 -4.02 8.41 -4.09
CA GLU A 613 -3.63 8.20 -5.50
C GLU A 613 -3.60 9.50 -6.32
N ARG A 614 -3.94 10.65 -5.71
CA ARG A 614 -3.88 11.95 -6.35
C ARG A 614 -2.50 12.52 -6.16
N GLN A 615 -1.78 12.76 -7.26
CA GLN A 615 -0.43 13.30 -7.18
C GLN A 615 -0.11 14.28 -8.29
N VAL A 616 0.77 15.23 -7.97
CA VAL A 616 1.34 16.18 -8.93
C VAL A 616 2.86 16.08 -8.84
N THR A 617 3.49 15.62 -9.91
CA THR A 617 4.95 15.55 -10.01
C THR A 617 5.44 16.60 -10.99
N GLN A 618 6.46 17.36 -10.63
CA GLN A 618 7.20 18.22 -11.55
C GLN A 618 8.51 17.56 -11.95
N ARG A 619 8.96 17.86 -13.17
CA ARG A 619 10.22 17.36 -13.72
C ARG A 619 10.94 18.48 -14.47
N ILE A 620 12.23 18.61 -14.22
CA ILE A 620 13.15 19.46 -14.96
C ILE A 620 14.24 18.57 -15.54
N ASP A 621 14.42 18.59 -16.86
CA ASP A 621 15.53 17.96 -17.54
C ASP A 621 16.43 19.03 -18.15
N VAL A 622 17.74 18.84 -18.04
CA VAL A 622 18.76 19.71 -18.64
C VAL A 622 19.81 18.83 -19.32
N ALA A 623 20.25 19.22 -20.50
CA ALA A 623 21.45 18.67 -21.13
C ALA A 623 22.33 19.81 -21.64
N VAL A 624 23.63 19.74 -21.42
CA VAL A 624 24.60 20.72 -21.95
C VAL A 624 25.82 19.98 -22.46
N GLY A 625 26.28 20.34 -23.65
CA GLY A 625 27.22 19.51 -24.37
C GLY A 625 27.86 20.16 -25.58
N GLN A 626 28.46 19.33 -26.42
CA GLN A 626 29.05 19.70 -27.69
C GLN A 626 28.52 18.81 -28.80
N TYR A 627 28.42 19.38 -29.99
CA TYR A 627 28.10 18.69 -31.23
C TYR A 627 29.22 18.96 -32.25
N ALA A 628 29.73 17.89 -32.84
CA ALA A 628 30.79 17.93 -33.83
C ALA A 628 30.31 17.27 -35.12
N GLU A 629 30.23 18.06 -36.19
CA GLU A 629 29.82 17.62 -37.51
C GLU A 629 31.00 17.67 -38.49
N GLN A 630 31.23 16.60 -39.24
CA GLN A 630 32.34 16.55 -40.19
C GLN A 630 32.13 17.56 -41.31
N GLY A 631 33.04 18.53 -41.42
CA GLY A 631 32.99 19.61 -42.41
C GLY A 631 32.67 20.98 -41.81
N TYR A 632 32.27 21.01 -40.53
CA TYR A 632 31.93 22.23 -39.80
C TYR A 632 32.71 22.34 -38.49
N ALA A 633 32.65 23.50 -37.85
CA ALA A 633 33.25 23.70 -36.53
C ALA A 633 32.42 23.00 -35.45
N THR A 634 33.09 22.39 -34.48
CA THR A 634 32.46 21.92 -33.24
C THR A 634 31.92 23.09 -32.45
N ASP A 635 30.68 22.99 -31.96
CA ASP A 635 30.05 24.03 -31.16
C ASP A 635 29.15 23.41 -30.07
N TRP A 636 28.70 24.22 -29.11
CA TRP A 636 27.94 23.74 -27.95
C TRP A 636 26.47 23.49 -28.30
N MET A 637 25.89 22.49 -27.61
CA MET A 637 24.46 22.21 -27.62
C MET A 637 23.89 22.30 -26.20
N ALA A 638 22.62 22.66 -26.08
CA ALA A 638 21.91 22.58 -24.81
C ALA A 638 20.42 22.32 -25.00
N SER A 639 19.82 21.69 -24.00
CA SER A 639 18.38 21.58 -23.86
C SER A 639 17.96 21.83 -22.41
N ILE A 640 16.76 22.38 -22.26
CA ILE A 640 16.06 22.49 -20.98
C ILE A 640 14.59 22.15 -21.20
N ARG A 641 14.03 21.31 -20.33
CA ARG A 641 12.62 20.95 -20.34
C ARG A 641 12.06 21.08 -18.94
N TYR A 642 10.89 21.68 -18.83
CA TYR A 642 10.08 21.67 -17.61
C TYR A 642 8.72 21.07 -17.93
N GLY A 643 8.23 20.20 -17.07
CA GLY A 643 6.90 19.63 -17.21
C GLY A 643 6.31 19.13 -15.90
N GLN A 644 5.04 18.79 -15.95
CA GLN A 644 4.31 18.22 -14.83
C GLN A 644 3.49 17.02 -15.28
N ILE A 645 3.35 16.06 -14.38
CA ILE A 645 2.45 14.91 -14.49
C ILE A 645 1.41 15.05 -13.39
N PHE A 646 0.15 15.12 -13.78
CA PHE A 646 -1.03 15.17 -12.94
C PHE A 646 -1.76 13.84 -12.99
N GLN A 647 -1.93 13.22 -11.83
CA GLN A 647 -2.69 11.98 -11.66
C GLN A 647 -3.90 12.30 -10.78
N PRO A 648 -5.10 12.53 -11.35
CA PRO A 648 -6.30 12.85 -10.58
C PRO A 648 -6.91 11.66 -9.83
N ARG A 649 -6.58 10.45 -10.27
CA ARG A 649 -6.96 9.16 -9.68
C ARG A 649 -6.09 8.07 -10.28
N ALA A 650 -6.09 6.89 -9.65
CA ALA A 650 -5.51 5.71 -10.25
C ALA A 650 -6.14 5.43 -11.62
N GLY A 651 -5.31 5.01 -12.58
CA GLY A 651 -5.75 4.74 -13.94
C GLY A 651 -5.69 5.92 -14.92
N ILE A 652 -5.38 7.15 -14.47
CA ILE A 652 -5.33 8.34 -15.33
C ILE A 652 -4.07 9.14 -15.06
N ARG A 653 -3.26 9.38 -16.10
CA ARG A 653 -2.13 10.32 -16.02
C ARG A 653 -2.21 11.34 -17.15
N LEU A 654 -2.15 12.62 -16.78
CA LEU A 654 -2.09 13.76 -17.70
C LEU A 654 -0.73 14.42 -17.58
N GLY A 655 -0.02 14.62 -18.68
CA GLY A 655 1.27 15.27 -18.69
C GLY A 655 1.27 16.49 -19.61
N TRP A 656 2.04 17.50 -19.21
CA TRP A 656 2.41 18.59 -20.11
C TRP A 656 3.86 18.97 -19.89
N GLY A 657 4.51 19.48 -20.93
CA GLY A 657 5.89 19.95 -20.83
C GLY A 657 6.21 21.02 -21.86
N ILE A 658 7.13 21.91 -21.52
CA ILE A 658 7.73 22.86 -22.44
C ILE A 658 9.24 22.64 -22.46
N GLY A 659 9.79 22.46 -23.66
CA GLY A 659 11.21 22.26 -23.92
C GLY A 659 11.79 23.36 -24.78
N TRP A 660 13.04 23.72 -24.53
CA TRP A 660 13.87 24.49 -25.45
C TRP A 660 15.12 23.68 -25.74
N HIS A 661 15.46 23.60 -27.03
CA HIS A 661 16.61 22.87 -27.54
C HIS A 661 17.40 23.81 -28.43
N ASN A 662 18.72 23.71 -28.39
CA ASN A 662 19.62 24.54 -29.18
C ASN A 662 20.86 23.73 -29.55
N GLN A 663 21.12 23.62 -30.85
CA GLN A 663 22.28 22.91 -31.37
C GLN A 663 22.68 23.42 -32.77
N PRO A 664 23.94 23.26 -33.15
CA PRO A 664 24.41 23.59 -34.50
C PRO A 664 24.04 22.47 -35.49
N TYR A 665 23.55 22.86 -36.67
CA TYR A 665 23.33 21.99 -37.83
C TYR A 665 23.90 22.66 -39.07
N ASP A 666 24.70 21.93 -39.85
CA ASP A 666 25.39 22.49 -41.05
C ASP A 666 26.17 23.78 -40.72
N GLY A 667 26.75 23.85 -39.51
CA GLY A 667 27.50 24.99 -38.98
C GLY A 667 26.64 26.21 -38.59
N ARG A 668 25.32 26.13 -38.64
CA ARG A 668 24.39 27.19 -38.22
C ARG A 668 23.63 26.79 -36.97
N ARG A 669 23.43 27.74 -36.07
CA ARG A 669 22.75 27.50 -34.81
C ARG A 669 21.24 27.49 -34.99
N GLU A 670 20.60 26.44 -34.53
CA GLU A 670 19.15 26.30 -34.54
C GLU A 670 18.62 26.16 -33.13
N HIS A 671 17.46 26.75 -32.88
CA HIS A 671 16.73 26.56 -31.64
C HIS A 671 15.30 26.09 -31.92
N ARG A 672 14.79 25.21 -31.05
CA ARG A 672 13.46 24.61 -31.15
C ARG A 672 12.78 24.69 -29.79
N VAL A 673 11.59 25.29 -29.76
CA VAL A 673 10.70 25.25 -28.58
C VAL A 673 9.63 24.21 -28.84
N VAL A 674 9.41 23.33 -27.87
CA VAL A 674 8.49 22.19 -27.98
C VAL A 674 7.47 22.26 -26.85
N LEU A 675 6.20 22.07 -27.17
CA LEU A 675 5.13 21.80 -26.21
C LEU A 675 4.74 20.32 -26.35
N ASP A 676 4.72 19.62 -25.24
CA ASP A 676 4.31 18.23 -25.14
C ASP A 676 3.04 18.10 -24.31
N LEU A 677 2.12 17.25 -24.75
CA LEU A 677 0.93 16.85 -24.00
C LEU A 677 0.81 15.33 -24.04
N THR A 678 0.53 14.72 -22.89
CA THR A 678 0.35 13.26 -22.78
C THR A 678 -0.91 12.94 -21.99
N LEU A 679 -1.61 11.89 -22.41
CA LEU A 679 -2.75 11.30 -21.72
C LEU A 679 -2.54 9.80 -21.71
N HIS A 680 -2.62 9.20 -20.53
CA HIS A 680 -2.63 7.76 -20.35
C HIS A 680 -3.86 7.36 -19.54
N TRP A 681 -4.53 6.32 -20.01
CA TRP A 681 -5.60 5.62 -19.32
C TRP A 681 -5.23 4.14 -19.20
N GLY A 682 -5.33 3.60 -18.00
CA GLY A 682 -4.83 2.27 -17.66
C GLY A 682 -3.81 2.33 -16.53
N GLU A 683 -3.11 1.23 -16.28
CA GLU A 683 -2.17 1.11 -15.14
C GLU A 683 -0.74 1.47 -15.55
#